data_AF-A0A483A319-F1
#
_entry.id   AF-A0A483A319-F1
#
_cell.length_a   1.000
_cell.length_b   1.000
_cell.length_c   1.000
_cell.angle_alpha   90.00
_cell.angle_beta   90.00
_cell.angle_gamma   90.00
#
_symmetry.space_group_name_H-M   'P 1'
#
loop_
_entity.id
_entity.type
_entity.pdbx_description
1 polymer ?
#
loop_
_entity_poly.entity_id
_entity_poly.type
_entity_poly.pdbx_seq_one_letter_code
_entity_poly.pdbx_strand_id
1 'polypeptide(L)'
;MQFFLEKTEFQSLCRDSFDFLSQYDYINQDCYKDYEYALSCSLDDITEYRKKYEILITDIDQIKILAFSIPHLISNISDFQVKNYLFGIFSLLNKAHIYNKNFDIKKLEESINVCCNLINDKQIISVYAYIKGFQESMESVVSSTPFLYWHEKKKLEKITHALISVSDKTGIVDFAKRLENSGIKILSTGGTAKYLNKNGINVIDIEQYTNFPEMMNGRIKTINPKVHGGILARREQDFKVMQEYNIPPIDIVVVNLYPFQATIANPDCTLEDAIENIDIGGPAMLRAAAKNHQYVTVMIDSADYQTVMNEINKSGNTTLETRTKLALKTFEHTAAYDGAIANYLGKEEDGFSSTMNLQFNKVQSMRYGENPHQHAAFYAESGITEACVASSTQCQGKAMSYNNMADADAALECVRSFDAPCCVIVKHANPCGVAVRADIFTAYDDAFKTDPTSAFGGIIAFNRNLDRNTAQSIIERQFVEVIIAPNVDEDAKVILSTKQNVRVLECGDLSTAQPSLDYKRVTGGLLVQDKDLGVITENNIKCVSDLAPTAEQIKDLLFAWKVAKTVKSNAIVYAKNQMTIGVGAGQMSRVYSAKIAGIKAADENLVVENSVMASDAFFPFRDGIDAAAKAGIKAIIQPGGSMRDNEVISAANEHGIAMVFTDMRHFKH
;
A
#
# COMPACT_ATOMS: atom_id res chain seq x y z
N MET A 1 -14.97 62.28 17.79
CA MET A 1 -14.38 62.57 16.46
C MET A 1 -15.51 62.48 15.45
N GLN A 2 -15.99 63.62 14.96
CA GLN A 2 -16.87 63.67 13.79
C GLN A 2 -15.97 63.60 12.56
N PHE A 3 -16.28 62.68 11.64
CA PHE A 3 -15.77 62.75 10.27
C PHE A 3 -16.98 62.92 9.36
N PHE A 4 -16.96 63.99 8.59
CA PHE A 4 -17.86 64.18 7.46
C PHE A 4 -17.16 63.58 6.24
N LEU A 5 -17.82 62.66 5.53
CA LEU A 5 -17.50 62.46 4.12
C LEU A 5 -18.20 63.58 3.35
N GLU A 6 -17.43 64.39 2.64
CA GLU A 6 -18.02 65.42 1.79
C GLU A 6 -18.78 64.76 0.64
N LYS A 7 -19.87 65.41 0.18
CA LYS A 7 -20.79 64.92 -0.87
C LYS A 7 -20.06 64.40 -2.12
N THR A 8 -18.89 64.96 -2.41
CA THR A 8 -17.96 64.60 -3.48
C THR A 8 -17.31 63.21 -3.33
N GLU A 9 -16.98 62.76 -2.11
CA GLU A 9 -16.40 61.43 -1.87
C GLU A 9 -17.45 60.32 -1.99
N PHE A 10 -18.69 60.59 -1.56
CA PHE A 10 -19.82 59.67 -1.74
C PHE A 10 -20.18 59.51 -3.22
N GLN A 11 -20.17 60.61 -3.99
CA GLN A 11 -20.38 60.58 -5.43
C GLN A 11 -19.25 59.85 -6.17
N SER A 12 -18.00 59.95 -5.71
CA SER A 12 -16.86 59.19 -6.25
C SER A 12 -17.05 57.69 -6.07
N LEU A 13 -17.48 57.23 -4.88
CA LEU A 13 -17.65 55.80 -4.59
C LEU A 13 -18.79 55.16 -5.40
N CYS A 14 -19.88 55.90 -5.61
CA CYS A 14 -20.98 55.50 -6.48
C CYS A 14 -20.56 55.47 -7.96
N ARG A 15 -19.69 56.39 -8.38
CA ARG A 15 -19.11 56.42 -9.74
C ARG A 15 -18.16 55.25 -9.98
N ASP A 16 -17.26 54.95 -9.04
CA ASP A 16 -16.33 53.81 -9.13
C ASP A 16 -17.06 52.46 -9.20
N SER A 17 -18.17 52.34 -8.49
CA SER A 17 -19.02 51.13 -8.51
C SER A 17 -19.80 50.99 -9.82
N PHE A 18 -20.22 52.10 -10.43
CA PHE A 18 -20.87 52.09 -11.74
C PHE A 18 -19.87 51.77 -12.87
N ASP A 19 -18.67 52.36 -12.83
CA ASP A 19 -17.59 52.10 -13.79
C ASP A 19 -17.14 50.64 -13.74
N PHE A 20 -17.06 50.06 -12.54
CA PHE A 20 -16.82 48.62 -12.36
C PHE A 20 -17.91 47.77 -13.03
N LEU A 21 -19.19 48.12 -12.88
CA LEU A 21 -20.30 47.35 -13.46
C LEU A 21 -20.44 47.54 -14.98
N SER A 22 -20.08 48.72 -15.50
CA SER A 22 -20.05 49.00 -16.94
C SER A 22 -18.91 48.26 -17.65
N GLN A 23 -17.79 47.98 -16.98
CA GLN A 23 -16.67 47.22 -17.56
C GLN A 23 -16.98 45.74 -17.84
N TYR A 24 -18.06 45.21 -17.26
CA TYR A 24 -18.52 43.84 -17.46
C TYR A 24 -19.89 43.77 -18.17
N ASP A 25 -20.30 44.83 -18.87
CA ASP A 25 -21.53 44.94 -19.69
C ASP A 25 -22.85 44.68 -18.95
N TYR A 26 -22.88 44.84 -17.61
CA TYR A 26 -24.11 44.62 -16.83
C TYR A 26 -25.10 45.78 -16.87
N ILE A 27 -24.66 46.99 -17.25
CA ILE A 27 -25.48 48.22 -17.31
C ILE A 27 -25.01 49.09 -18.50
N ASN A 28 -25.94 49.73 -19.23
CA ASN A 28 -25.64 50.64 -20.34
C ASN A 28 -25.17 52.02 -19.82
N GLN A 29 -24.10 52.57 -20.38
CA GLN A 29 -23.55 53.89 -20.05
C GLN A 29 -24.56 55.04 -20.18
N ASP A 30 -25.55 54.93 -21.07
CA ASP A 30 -26.58 55.95 -21.23
C ASP A 30 -27.47 56.12 -19.98
N CYS A 31 -27.51 55.12 -19.09
CA CYS A 31 -28.27 55.16 -17.83
C CYS A 31 -27.55 55.94 -16.71
N TYR A 32 -26.31 56.41 -16.94
CA TYR A 32 -25.51 57.08 -15.92
C TYR A 32 -26.09 58.45 -15.51
N LYS A 33 -26.68 59.20 -16.44
CA LYS A 33 -27.28 60.52 -16.15
C LYS A 33 -28.53 60.44 -15.28
N ASP A 34 -29.33 59.40 -15.43
CA ASP A 34 -30.53 59.18 -14.61
C ASP A 34 -30.17 58.69 -13.20
N TYR A 35 -29.08 57.90 -13.10
CA TYR A 35 -28.52 57.46 -11.83
C TYR A 35 -27.94 58.62 -11.00
N GLU A 36 -27.26 59.58 -11.64
CA GLU A 36 -26.72 60.78 -10.99
C GLU A 36 -27.85 61.69 -10.44
N TYR A 37 -29.00 61.74 -11.13
CA TYR A 37 -30.18 62.49 -10.69
C TYR A 37 -30.87 61.82 -9.49
N ALA A 38 -31.04 60.50 -9.51
CA ALA A 38 -31.67 59.73 -8.43
C ALA A 38 -30.88 59.78 -7.11
N LEU A 39 -29.54 59.91 -7.18
CA LEU A 39 -28.67 60.08 -6.02
C LEU A 39 -28.79 61.44 -5.32
N SER A 40 -29.57 62.38 -5.89
CA SER A 40 -29.69 63.76 -5.37
C SER A 40 -30.98 64.09 -4.63
N CYS A 41 -31.93 63.14 -4.52
CA CYS A 41 -33.28 63.42 -4.00
C CYS A 41 -33.53 62.89 -2.58
N SER A 42 -34.38 63.61 -1.84
CA SER A 42 -34.96 63.13 -0.58
C SER A 42 -36.08 62.10 -0.86
N LEU A 43 -36.42 61.26 0.13
CA LEU A 43 -37.45 60.22 -0.01
C LEU A 43 -38.85 60.74 -0.35
N ASP A 44 -39.13 62.02 -0.06
CA ASP A 44 -40.42 62.65 -0.33
C ASP A 44 -40.63 62.94 -1.84
N ASP A 45 -39.54 63.23 -2.58
CA ASP A 45 -39.57 63.54 -4.03
C ASP A 45 -39.86 62.31 -4.90
N ILE A 46 -39.50 61.11 -4.42
CA ILE A 46 -39.71 59.84 -5.12
C ILE A 46 -41.22 59.55 -5.29
N THR A 47 -42.05 60.00 -4.36
CA THR A 47 -43.51 59.81 -4.40
C THR A 47 -44.17 60.75 -5.42
N GLU A 48 -43.67 61.97 -5.56
CA GLU A 48 -44.17 62.95 -6.52
C GLU A 48 -43.77 62.58 -7.97
N TYR A 49 -42.55 62.06 -8.14
CA TYR A 49 -42.05 61.52 -9.41
C TYR A 49 -42.89 60.31 -9.89
N ARG A 50 -43.25 59.39 -8.97
CA ARG A 50 -44.11 58.22 -9.28
C ARG A 50 -45.49 58.62 -9.77
N LYS A 51 -46.11 59.63 -9.16
CA LYS A 51 -47.41 60.16 -9.58
C LYS A 51 -47.34 60.87 -10.93
N LYS A 52 -46.23 61.56 -11.21
CA LYS A 52 -46.04 62.33 -12.46
C LYS A 52 -45.83 61.46 -13.70
N TYR A 53 -45.29 60.25 -13.54
CA TYR A 53 -44.96 59.34 -14.66
C TYR A 53 -45.72 58.01 -14.64
N GLU A 54 -46.75 57.88 -13.79
CA GLU A 54 -47.62 56.68 -13.68
C GLU A 54 -46.84 55.35 -13.53
N ILE A 55 -45.73 55.37 -12.79
CA ILE A 55 -44.84 54.22 -12.64
C ILE A 55 -45.45 53.23 -11.62
N LEU A 56 -45.91 52.08 -12.11
CA LEU A 56 -46.33 50.93 -11.29
C LEU A 56 -45.10 50.14 -10.84
N ILE A 57 -44.89 50.11 -9.53
CA ILE A 57 -43.73 49.44 -8.93
C ILE A 57 -44.07 48.00 -8.63
N THR A 58 -43.21 47.10 -9.11
CA THR A 58 -43.28 45.68 -8.79
C THR A 58 -42.32 45.32 -7.66
N ASP A 59 -42.54 44.15 -7.06
CA ASP A 59 -41.76 43.52 -5.99
C ASP A 59 -40.23 43.55 -6.20
N ILE A 60 -39.79 43.53 -7.46
CA ILE A 60 -38.38 43.56 -7.88
C ILE A 60 -37.72 44.93 -7.64
N ASP A 61 -38.47 46.02 -7.75
CA ASP A 61 -37.90 47.37 -7.65
C ASP A 61 -37.70 47.79 -6.18
N GLN A 62 -38.50 47.24 -5.27
CA GLN A 62 -38.29 47.39 -3.83
C GLN A 62 -37.06 46.62 -3.33
N ILE A 63 -36.82 45.41 -3.86
CA ILE A 63 -35.62 44.61 -3.56
C ILE A 63 -34.35 45.30 -4.08
N LYS A 64 -34.41 45.93 -5.26
CA LYS A 64 -33.30 46.74 -5.78
C LYS A 64 -33.01 47.92 -4.87
N ILE A 65 -34.03 48.70 -4.49
CA ILE A 65 -33.86 49.85 -3.59
C ILE A 65 -33.27 49.42 -2.24
N LEU A 66 -33.71 48.29 -1.67
CA LEU A 66 -33.17 47.72 -0.43
C LEU A 66 -31.72 47.25 -0.57
N ALA A 67 -31.40 46.52 -1.64
CA ALA A 67 -30.05 46.04 -1.92
C ALA A 67 -29.08 47.22 -2.12
N PHE A 68 -29.51 48.30 -2.78
CA PHE A 68 -28.68 49.48 -3.01
C PHE A 68 -28.51 50.39 -1.78
N SER A 69 -29.35 50.26 -0.75
CA SER A 69 -29.28 51.06 0.49
C SER A 69 -28.61 50.35 1.68
N ILE A 70 -28.45 49.02 1.64
CA ILE A 70 -27.72 48.24 2.66
C ILE A 70 -26.22 48.60 2.76
N PRO A 71 -25.47 48.84 1.67
CA PRO A 71 -24.09 49.31 1.75
C PRO A 71 -23.92 50.64 2.51
N HIS A 72 -24.92 51.53 2.43
CA HIS A 72 -24.97 52.79 3.17
C HIS A 72 -25.22 52.58 4.68
N LEU A 73 -25.98 51.54 5.06
CA LEU A 73 -26.18 51.15 6.47
C LEU A 73 -24.94 50.46 7.06
N ILE A 74 -24.27 49.60 6.29
CA ILE A 74 -23.02 48.90 6.65
C ILE A 74 -21.88 49.90 6.95
N SER A 75 -21.85 51.03 6.25
CA SER A 75 -20.82 52.06 6.40
C SER A 75 -21.05 52.99 7.60
N ASN A 76 -22.30 53.13 8.07
CA ASN A 76 -22.68 54.05 9.14
C ASN A 76 -22.94 53.39 10.50
N ILE A 77 -22.89 52.07 10.60
CA ILE A 77 -23.01 51.33 11.86
C ILE A 77 -21.63 51.02 12.43
N SER A 78 -21.35 51.51 13.63
CA SER A 78 -20.08 51.33 14.34
C SER A 78 -19.90 49.94 14.95
N ASP A 79 -20.97 49.17 15.07
CA ASP A 79 -20.95 47.81 15.61
C ASP A 79 -20.48 46.79 14.54
N PHE A 80 -19.31 46.21 14.78
CA PHE A 80 -18.65 45.26 13.87
C PHE A 80 -19.47 43.99 13.60
N GLN A 81 -20.28 43.53 14.57
CA GLN A 81 -21.13 42.35 14.37
C GLN A 81 -22.34 42.68 13.51
N VAL A 82 -22.95 43.85 13.72
CA VAL A 82 -24.07 44.34 12.88
C VAL A 82 -23.61 44.59 11.44
N LYS A 83 -22.37 45.06 11.26
CA LYS A 83 -21.76 45.30 9.96
C LYS A 83 -21.53 44.02 9.15
N ASN A 84 -20.93 42.99 9.76
CA ASN A 84 -20.78 41.67 9.12
C ASN A 84 -22.13 41.00 8.85
N TYR A 85 -23.14 41.31 9.66
CA TYR A 85 -24.46 40.73 9.56
C TYR A 85 -25.30 41.32 8.40
N LEU A 86 -25.29 42.64 8.23
CA LEU A 86 -25.88 43.30 7.06
C LEU A 86 -25.22 42.87 5.74
N PHE A 87 -23.91 42.57 5.77
CA PHE A 87 -23.19 41.97 4.65
C PHE A 87 -23.74 40.58 4.28
N GLY A 88 -24.16 39.79 5.27
CA GLY A 88 -24.81 38.50 5.08
C GLY A 88 -26.19 38.61 4.42
N ILE A 89 -27.02 39.58 4.85
CA ILE A 89 -28.34 39.86 4.24
C ILE A 89 -28.18 40.30 2.78
N PHE A 90 -27.24 41.19 2.50
CA PHE A 90 -26.94 41.63 1.14
C PHE A 90 -26.50 40.48 0.23
N SER A 91 -25.64 39.58 0.74
CA SER A 91 -25.20 38.39 0.00
C SER A 91 -26.35 37.42 -0.33
N LEU A 92 -27.31 37.27 0.60
CA LEU A 92 -28.49 36.40 0.44
C LEU A 92 -29.51 36.96 -0.55
N LEU A 93 -29.80 38.27 -0.49
CA LEU A 93 -30.67 38.96 -1.46
C LEU A 93 -30.07 38.89 -2.88
N ASN A 94 -28.75 39.03 -3.00
CA ASN A 94 -28.05 38.90 -4.28
C ASN A 94 -28.15 37.47 -4.84
N LYS A 95 -28.00 36.44 -4.00
CA LYS A 95 -28.19 35.04 -4.43
C LYS A 95 -29.63 34.73 -4.86
N ALA A 96 -30.64 35.25 -4.16
CA ALA A 96 -32.03 35.02 -4.54
C ALA A 96 -32.41 35.68 -5.87
N HIS A 97 -31.80 36.83 -6.18
CA HIS A 97 -31.88 37.47 -7.48
C HIS A 97 -31.26 36.59 -8.59
N ILE A 98 -30.07 36.02 -8.35
CA ILE A 98 -29.38 35.09 -9.27
C ILE A 98 -30.23 33.83 -9.56
N TYR A 99 -31.00 33.34 -8.58
CA TYR A 99 -31.81 32.12 -8.72
C TYR A 99 -33.32 32.37 -9.02
N ASN A 100 -33.70 33.62 -9.30
CA ASN A 100 -35.04 34.04 -9.75
C ASN A 100 -36.22 33.50 -8.91
N LYS A 101 -36.15 33.65 -7.57
CA LYS A 101 -37.23 33.23 -6.65
C LYS A 101 -38.04 34.44 -6.13
N ASN A 102 -39.37 34.31 -6.13
CA ASN A 102 -40.29 35.33 -5.61
C ASN A 102 -40.37 35.31 -4.07
N PHE A 103 -40.56 36.49 -3.47
CA PHE A 103 -40.62 36.70 -2.02
C PHE A 103 -42.01 37.16 -1.58
N ASP A 104 -42.37 36.85 -0.32
CA ASP A 104 -43.48 37.52 0.36
C ASP A 104 -42.96 38.79 1.05
N ILE A 105 -43.12 39.92 0.35
CA ILE A 105 -42.60 41.24 0.76
C ILE A 105 -43.16 41.69 2.11
N LYS A 106 -44.39 41.28 2.43
CA LYS A 106 -45.06 41.73 3.64
C LYS A 106 -44.37 41.20 4.90
N LYS A 107 -43.91 39.95 4.88
CA LYS A 107 -43.14 39.35 5.98
C LYS A 107 -41.74 39.94 6.13
N LEU A 108 -41.09 40.31 5.02
CA LEU A 108 -39.78 40.95 5.03
C LEU A 108 -39.87 42.36 5.63
N GLU A 109 -40.87 43.13 5.22
CA GLU A 109 -41.16 44.46 5.73
C GLU A 109 -41.52 44.44 7.23
N GLU A 110 -42.38 43.52 7.65
CA GLU A 110 -42.72 43.31 9.08
C GLU A 110 -41.48 42.95 9.92
N SER A 111 -40.58 42.12 9.37
CA SER A 111 -39.37 41.71 10.08
C SER A 111 -38.33 42.83 10.18
N ILE A 112 -38.15 43.62 9.13
CA ILE A 112 -37.30 44.82 9.15
C ILE A 112 -37.84 45.83 10.16
N ASN A 113 -39.15 46.05 10.18
CA ASN A 113 -39.79 46.96 11.13
C ASN A 113 -39.60 46.52 12.59
N VAL A 114 -39.73 45.22 12.88
CA VAL A 114 -39.44 44.68 14.22
C VAL A 114 -37.95 44.87 14.59
N CYS A 115 -37.03 44.66 13.65
CA CYS A 115 -35.60 44.88 13.89
C CYS A 115 -35.29 46.36 14.16
N CYS A 116 -35.83 47.27 13.35
CA CYS A 116 -35.66 48.72 13.53
C CYS A 116 -36.22 49.20 14.87
N ASN A 117 -37.38 48.69 15.30
CA ASN A 117 -37.97 49.03 16.59
C ASN A 117 -37.14 48.52 17.77
N LEU A 118 -36.67 47.26 17.72
CA LEU A 118 -35.86 46.67 18.78
C LEU A 118 -34.44 47.29 18.87
N ILE A 119 -33.91 47.80 17.75
CA ILE A 119 -32.65 48.59 17.70
C ILE A 119 -32.85 49.97 18.35
N ASN A 120 -33.97 50.66 18.06
CA ASN A 120 -34.32 51.93 18.71
C ASN A 120 -34.51 51.78 20.23
N ASP A 121 -35.04 50.64 20.68
CA ASP A 121 -35.28 50.34 22.10
C ASP A 121 -34.05 49.77 22.84
N LYS A 122 -32.87 49.73 22.21
CA LYS A 122 -31.60 49.16 22.75
C LYS A 122 -31.70 47.70 23.23
N GLN A 123 -32.69 46.93 22.78
CA GLN A 123 -32.87 45.52 23.18
C GLN A 123 -32.10 44.56 22.27
N ILE A 124 -30.77 44.69 22.26
CA ILE A 124 -29.85 43.99 21.33
C ILE A 124 -30.01 42.45 21.36
N ILE A 125 -30.32 41.86 22.52
CA ILE A 125 -30.51 40.41 22.67
C ILE A 125 -31.83 39.93 22.02
N SER A 126 -32.89 40.74 22.10
CA SER A 126 -34.19 40.46 21.48
C SER A 126 -34.12 40.60 19.95
N VAL A 127 -33.36 41.59 19.47
CA VAL A 127 -33.01 41.74 18.03
C VAL A 127 -32.29 40.48 17.54
N TYR A 128 -31.27 40.01 18.26
CA TYR A 128 -30.49 38.83 17.89
C TYR A 128 -31.34 37.55 17.83
N ALA A 129 -32.26 37.34 18.79
CA ALA A 129 -33.15 36.17 18.82
C ALA A 129 -34.19 36.18 17.69
N TYR A 130 -34.78 37.35 17.40
CA TYR A 130 -35.78 37.50 16.33
C TYR A 130 -35.15 37.35 14.93
N ILE A 131 -33.95 37.89 14.78
CA ILE A 131 -33.17 37.83 13.54
C ILE A 131 -32.63 36.43 13.26
N LYS A 132 -32.20 35.70 14.31
CA LYS A 132 -31.85 34.28 14.19
C LYS A 132 -33.08 33.46 13.76
N GLY A 133 -34.24 33.73 14.35
CA GLY A 133 -35.52 33.14 13.92
C GLY A 133 -35.93 33.47 12.48
N PHE A 134 -35.58 34.67 11.98
CA PHE A 134 -35.81 35.08 10.58
C PHE A 134 -34.84 34.39 9.61
N GLN A 135 -33.56 34.27 9.97
CA GLN A 135 -32.54 33.57 9.18
C GLN A 135 -32.85 32.06 9.08
N GLU A 136 -33.27 31.47 10.21
CA GLU A 136 -33.74 30.08 10.34
C GLU A 136 -35.07 29.84 9.60
N SER A 137 -36.00 30.81 9.60
CA SER A 137 -37.23 30.78 8.80
C SER A 137 -37.00 31.05 7.30
N MET A 138 -35.92 31.72 6.90
CA MET A 138 -35.65 32.09 5.51
C MET A 138 -34.89 31.02 4.73
N GLU A 139 -33.95 30.32 5.37
CA GLU A 139 -33.51 29.01 4.86
C GLU A 139 -34.74 28.13 4.65
N SER A 140 -35.75 28.31 5.54
CA SER A 140 -37.02 27.61 5.57
C SER A 140 -37.95 27.74 4.35
N VAL A 141 -37.67 28.67 3.44
CA VAL A 141 -38.52 28.94 2.26
C VAL A 141 -37.94 28.36 0.97
N VAL A 142 -36.65 27.99 0.97
CA VAL A 142 -35.96 27.46 -0.23
C VAL A 142 -36.21 25.95 -0.42
N SER A 143 -36.71 25.27 0.62
CA SER A 143 -37.12 23.87 0.69
C SER A 143 -38.39 23.76 1.56
N SER A 144 -39.13 22.66 1.52
CA SER A 144 -40.33 22.47 2.37
C SER A 144 -40.02 22.08 3.83
N THR A 145 -38.75 21.85 4.21
CA THR A 145 -38.32 21.49 5.59
C THR A 145 -36.96 22.08 6.06
N PRO A 146 -36.68 23.38 5.98
CA PRO A 146 -35.25 23.77 5.86
C PRO A 146 -34.50 24.22 7.12
N PHE A 147 -35.16 24.67 8.18
CA PHE A 147 -34.48 24.86 9.47
C PHE A 147 -34.00 23.50 10.02
N LEU A 148 -34.84 22.47 9.88
CA LEU A 148 -34.43 21.08 10.11
C LEU A 148 -33.30 20.69 9.16
N TYR A 149 -33.45 20.95 7.85
CA TYR A 149 -32.44 20.56 6.86
C TYR A 149 -31.06 21.16 7.12
N TRP A 150 -30.93 22.43 7.51
CA TRP A 150 -29.62 23.04 7.79
C TRP A 150 -28.99 22.50 9.08
N HIS A 151 -29.77 22.38 10.15
CA HIS A 151 -29.30 21.76 11.39
C HIS A 151 -28.92 20.28 11.21
N GLU A 152 -29.68 19.56 10.40
CA GLU A 152 -29.43 18.16 10.06
C GLU A 152 -28.24 18.03 9.11
N LYS A 153 -28.09 18.91 8.12
CA LYS A 153 -26.90 18.99 7.25
C LYS A 153 -25.62 19.23 8.06
N LYS A 154 -25.66 20.16 9.01
CA LYS A 154 -24.56 20.42 9.94
C LYS A 154 -24.29 19.23 10.89
N LYS A 155 -25.32 18.42 11.21
CA LYS A 155 -25.13 17.14 11.90
C LYS A 155 -24.48 16.08 11.00
N LEU A 156 -24.80 16.04 9.70
CA LEU A 156 -24.19 15.13 8.72
C LEU A 156 -22.71 15.44 8.45
N GLU A 157 -22.26 16.67 8.73
CA GLU A 157 -20.84 17.05 8.67
C GLU A 157 -20.02 16.53 9.86
N LYS A 158 -20.68 16.08 10.95
CA LYS A 158 -20.02 15.50 12.12
C LYS A 158 -20.25 14.00 12.15
N ILE A 159 -19.26 13.27 12.66
CA ILE A 159 -19.41 11.84 12.90
C ILE A 159 -20.38 11.62 14.06
N THR A 160 -21.40 10.80 13.83
CA THR A 160 -22.45 10.52 14.81
C THR A 160 -22.58 9.06 15.17
N HIS A 161 -22.31 8.15 14.22
CA HIS A 161 -22.42 6.70 14.45
C HIS A 161 -21.20 5.96 13.92
N ALA A 162 -20.72 5.01 14.72
CA ALA A 162 -19.69 4.06 14.34
C ALA A 162 -20.25 2.64 14.42
N LEU A 163 -20.13 1.88 13.33
CA LEU A 163 -20.43 0.44 13.31
C LEU A 163 -19.14 -0.35 13.50
N ILE A 164 -19.06 -1.13 14.57
CA ILE A 164 -17.88 -1.92 14.93
C ILE A 164 -18.25 -3.40 14.90
N SER A 165 -17.60 -4.17 14.03
CA SER A 165 -17.76 -5.63 13.93
C SER A 165 -16.41 -6.27 13.61
N VAL A 166 -15.67 -6.62 14.65
CA VAL A 166 -14.29 -7.11 14.53
C VAL A 166 -14.18 -8.55 15.04
N SER A 167 -13.36 -9.37 14.39
CA SER A 167 -12.85 -10.65 14.91
C SER A 167 -11.68 -10.42 15.88
N ASP A 168 -10.62 -9.74 15.44
CA ASP A 168 -9.49 -9.33 16.28
C ASP A 168 -9.88 -8.12 17.15
N LYS A 169 -9.69 -8.26 18.46
CA LYS A 169 -10.07 -7.28 19.49
C LYS A 169 -8.92 -6.35 19.88
N THR A 170 -7.77 -6.42 19.21
CA THR A 170 -6.61 -5.58 19.48
C THR A 170 -6.98 -4.09 19.42
N GLY A 171 -6.72 -3.37 20.51
CA GLY A 171 -6.95 -1.92 20.64
C GLY A 171 -8.41 -1.45 20.60
N ILE A 172 -9.41 -2.33 20.38
CA ILE A 172 -10.78 -1.88 20.08
C ILE A 172 -11.47 -1.22 21.29
N VAL A 173 -11.16 -1.65 22.51
CA VAL A 173 -11.76 -1.10 23.74
C VAL A 173 -11.38 0.37 23.89
N ASP A 174 -10.10 0.70 23.75
CA ASP A 174 -9.61 2.07 23.91
C ASP A 174 -10.12 2.98 22.78
N PHE A 175 -10.17 2.46 21.55
CA PHE A 175 -10.73 3.17 20.42
C PHE A 175 -12.22 3.48 20.63
N ALA A 176 -13.01 2.47 21.01
CA ALA A 176 -14.44 2.61 21.26
C ALA A 176 -14.75 3.56 22.43
N LYS A 177 -13.98 3.51 23.53
CA LYS A 177 -14.11 4.50 24.63
C LYS A 177 -13.87 5.93 24.14
N ARG A 178 -12.89 6.15 23.26
CA ARG A 178 -12.63 7.48 22.71
C ARG A 178 -13.75 7.96 21.79
N LEU A 179 -14.35 7.08 21.01
CA LEU A 179 -15.55 7.41 20.21
C LEU A 179 -16.72 7.81 21.11
N GLU A 180 -16.99 7.02 22.15
CA GLU A 180 -18.07 7.29 23.12
C GLU A 180 -17.86 8.63 23.83
N ASN A 181 -16.64 8.92 24.28
CA ASN A 181 -16.28 10.21 24.90
C ASN A 181 -16.47 11.40 23.97
N SER A 182 -16.38 11.19 22.65
CA SER A 182 -16.67 12.19 21.61
C SER A 182 -18.16 12.28 21.26
N GLY A 183 -19.02 11.55 21.98
CA GLY A 183 -20.47 11.54 21.76
C GLY A 183 -20.92 10.72 20.55
N ILE A 184 -20.05 9.86 20.00
CA ILE A 184 -20.34 9.01 18.84
C ILE A 184 -21.03 7.74 19.34
N LYS A 185 -22.19 7.43 18.76
CA LYS A 185 -22.95 6.22 19.09
C LYS A 185 -22.30 5.00 18.47
N ILE A 186 -22.13 3.94 19.25
CA ILE A 186 -21.51 2.71 18.78
C ILE A 186 -22.60 1.68 18.48
N LEU A 187 -22.66 1.25 17.22
CA LEU A 187 -23.40 0.08 16.77
C LEU A 187 -22.45 -1.11 16.74
N SER A 188 -22.86 -2.29 17.21
CA SER A 188 -22.01 -3.48 17.13
C SER A 188 -22.80 -4.77 17.02
N THR A 189 -22.12 -5.85 16.65
CA THR A 189 -22.72 -7.16 16.36
C THR A 189 -22.27 -8.22 17.38
N GLY A 190 -23.19 -9.10 17.78
CA GLY A 190 -22.93 -10.37 18.46
C GLY A 190 -21.80 -10.36 19.49
N GLY A 191 -20.71 -11.08 19.18
CA GLY A 191 -19.54 -11.21 20.07
C GLY A 191 -18.78 -9.89 20.33
N THR A 192 -18.76 -8.97 19.36
CA THR A 192 -18.12 -7.66 19.54
C THR A 192 -18.92 -6.79 20.51
N ALA A 193 -20.25 -6.76 20.36
CA ALA A 193 -21.13 -6.04 21.28
C ALA A 193 -20.98 -6.54 22.72
N LYS A 194 -20.99 -7.87 22.92
CA LYS A 194 -20.76 -8.48 24.24
C LYS A 194 -19.41 -8.09 24.84
N TYR A 195 -18.36 -8.10 24.03
CA TYR A 195 -17.00 -7.76 24.48
C TYR A 195 -16.89 -6.28 24.89
N LEU A 196 -17.45 -5.36 24.10
CA LEU A 196 -17.44 -3.92 24.41
C LEU A 196 -18.30 -3.59 25.64
N ASN A 197 -19.51 -4.16 25.75
CA ASN A 197 -20.39 -4.00 26.91
C ASN A 197 -19.71 -4.49 28.20
N LYS A 198 -19.02 -5.64 28.16
CA LYS A 198 -18.25 -6.16 29.31
C LYS A 198 -17.14 -5.20 29.77
N ASN A 199 -16.63 -4.35 28.88
CA ASN A 199 -15.61 -3.35 29.16
C ASN A 199 -16.20 -1.95 29.47
N GLY A 200 -17.50 -1.87 29.73
CA GLY A 200 -18.18 -0.66 30.17
C GLY A 200 -18.49 0.36 29.07
N ILE A 201 -18.46 -0.06 27.80
CA ILE A 201 -18.79 0.81 26.65
C ILE A 201 -20.25 0.59 26.29
N ASN A 202 -21.01 1.67 26.14
CA ASN A 202 -22.41 1.58 25.76
C ASN A 202 -22.55 1.29 24.26
N VAL A 203 -23.14 0.13 23.94
CA VAL A 203 -23.32 -0.33 22.57
C VAL A 203 -24.79 -0.52 22.25
N ILE A 204 -25.21 0.00 21.09
CA ILE A 204 -26.49 -0.33 20.48
C ILE A 204 -26.30 -1.62 19.68
N ASP A 205 -27.04 -2.65 20.06
CA ASP A 205 -27.00 -3.93 19.33
C ASP A 205 -27.53 -3.75 17.91
N ILE A 206 -26.91 -4.41 16.94
CA ILE A 206 -27.35 -4.39 15.55
C ILE A 206 -28.78 -4.93 15.39
N GLU A 207 -29.20 -5.88 16.22
CA GLU A 207 -30.59 -6.38 16.20
C GLU A 207 -31.57 -5.29 16.62
N GLN A 208 -31.22 -4.52 17.66
CA GLN A 208 -32.00 -3.38 18.11
C GLN A 208 -32.03 -2.28 17.05
N TYR A 209 -30.89 -2.04 16.39
CA TYR A 209 -30.78 -1.05 15.33
C TYR A 209 -31.63 -1.41 14.10
N THR A 210 -31.57 -2.68 13.67
CA THR A 210 -32.27 -3.16 12.46
C THR A 210 -33.72 -3.55 12.71
N ASN A 211 -34.11 -3.82 13.97
CA ASN A 211 -35.34 -4.49 14.34
C ASN A 211 -35.50 -5.86 13.64
N PHE A 212 -34.38 -6.57 13.50
CA PHE A 212 -34.31 -7.85 12.83
C PHE A 212 -33.34 -8.78 13.58
N PRO A 213 -33.75 -10.01 13.94
CA PRO A 213 -32.92 -10.91 14.75
C PRO A 213 -31.79 -11.53 13.92
N GLU A 214 -30.75 -12.00 14.60
CA GLU A 214 -29.73 -12.86 14.00
C GLU A 214 -30.35 -14.17 13.50
N MET A 215 -30.04 -14.56 12.25
CA MET A 215 -30.56 -15.78 11.63
C MET A 215 -29.45 -16.66 11.04
N MET A 216 -29.75 -17.96 10.88
CA MET A 216 -28.86 -18.96 10.26
C MET A 216 -27.48 -19.00 10.94
N ASN A 217 -27.48 -19.08 12.28
CA ASN A 217 -26.26 -19.10 13.11
C ASN A 217 -25.31 -17.91 12.82
N GLY A 218 -25.86 -16.72 12.61
CA GLY A 218 -25.06 -15.50 12.44
C GLY A 218 -24.59 -15.20 11.02
N ARG A 219 -24.96 -16.05 10.05
CA ARG A 219 -24.69 -15.80 8.62
C ARG A 219 -25.41 -14.56 8.09
N ILE A 220 -26.59 -14.26 8.62
CA ILE A 220 -27.40 -13.09 8.24
C ILE A 220 -27.62 -12.21 9.47
N LYS A 221 -26.69 -11.29 9.71
CA LYS A 221 -26.72 -10.31 10.81
C LYS A 221 -26.72 -8.86 10.33
N THR A 222 -25.84 -8.52 9.39
CA THR A 222 -25.61 -7.14 8.94
C THR A 222 -26.08 -6.88 7.50
N ILE A 223 -26.51 -7.92 6.78
CA ILE A 223 -27.09 -7.81 5.44
C ILE A 223 -28.52 -7.28 5.57
N ASN A 224 -28.62 -5.98 5.85
CA ASN A 224 -29.88 -5.31 6.12
C ASN A 224 -29.91 -3.92 5.45
N PRO A 225 -31.01 -3.52 4.79
CA PRO A 225 -31.14 -2.22 4.14
C PRO A 225 -30.90 -1.03 5.07
N LYS A 226 -31.21 -1.14 6.36
CA LYS A 226 -30.98 -0.07 7.34
C LYS A 226 -29.49 0.10 7.67
N VAL A 227 -28.71 -0.98 7.63
CA VAL A 227 -27.24 -0.92 7.79
C VAL A 227 -26.62 -0.39 6.50
N HIS A 228 -26.87 -1.05 5.37
CA HIS A 228 -26.27 -0.66 4.10
C HIS A 228 -26.76 0.69 3.59
N GLY A 229 -28.02 1.06 3.84
CA GLY A 229 -28.54 2.41 3.56
C GLY A 229 -27.86 3.48 4.42
N GLY A 230 -27.60 3.19 5.69
CA GLY A 230 -26.84 4.08 6.57
C GLY A 230 -25.40 4.31 6.10
N ILE A 231 -24.78 3.29 5.49
CA ILE A 231 -23.42 3.34 4.95
C ILE A 231 -23.38 3.97 3.54
N LEU A 232 -24.26 3.56 2.62
CA LEU A 232 -24.19 3.89 1.19
C LEU A 232 -24.88 5.18 0.80
N ALA A 233 -25.73 5.74 1.67
CA ALA A 233 -26.48 6.93 1.31
C ALA A 233 -25.55 8.10 0.97
N ARG A 234 -25.82 8.74 -0.17
CA ARG A 234 -25.21 10.01 -0.55
C ARG A 234 -25.91 11.07 0.28
N ARG A 235 -25.23 11.56 1.31
CA ARG A 235 -25.82 12.38 2.38
C ARG A 235 -26.68 13.54 1.89
N GLU A 236 -26.33 14.17 0.76
CA GLU A 236 -27.11 15.28 0.21
C GLU A 236 -28.31 14.85 -0.65
N GLN A 237 -28.20 13.72 -1.36
CA GLN A 237 -29.18 13.30 -2.38
C GLN A 237 -30.23 12.35 -1.80
N ASP A 238 -29.81 11.46 -0.91
CA ASP A 238 -30.63 10.36 -0.42
C ASP A 238 -31.25 10.68 0.95
N PHE A 239 -31.00 11.88 1.50
CA PHE A 239 -31.43 12.30 2.84
C PHE A 239 -32.92 12.11 3.10
N LYS A 240 -33.78 12.52 2.15
CA LYS A 240 -35.23 12.39 2.29
C LYS A 240 -35.67 10.93 2.44
N VAL A 241 -35.07 10.05 1.65
CA VAL A 241 -35.32 8.60 1.71
C VAL A 241 -34.80 8.03 3.03
N MET A 242 -33.63 8.46 3.49
CA MET A 242 -33.11 8.06 4.80
C MET A 242 -34.07 8.44 5.94
N GLN A 243 -34.65 9.64 5.91
CA GLN A 243 -35.62 10.09 6.90
C GLN A 243 -36.92 9.29 6.82
N GLU A 244 -37.48 9.11 5.62
CA GLU A 244 -38.73 8.37 5.39
C GLU A 244 -38.68 6.96 5.98
N TYR A 245 -37.55 6.27 5.79
CA TYR A 245 -37.35 4.90 6.26
C TYR A 245 -36.63 4.82 7.61
N ASN A 246 -36.46 5.94 8.33
CA ASN A 246 -35.76 6.00 9.61
C ASN A 246 -34.41 5.29 9.58
N ILE A 247 -33.55 5.64 8.63
CA ILE A 247 -32.20 5.10 8.42
C ILE A 247 -31.18 6.13 8.91
N PRO A 248 -30.64 5.99 10.14
CA PRO A 248 -29.55 6.84 10.60
C PRO A 248 -28.29 6.71 9.73
N PRO A 249 -27.50 7.77 9.61
CA PRO A 249 -26.19 7.69 8.97
C PRO A 249 -25.25 6.79 9.77
N ILE A 250 -24.44 5.99 9.08
CA ILE A 250 -23.27 5.30 9.65
C ILE A 250 -22.04 5.97 9.06
N ASP A 251 -21.21 6.58 9.91
CA ASP A 251 -20.13 7.49 9.50
C ASP A 251 -18.75 6.83 9.64
N ILE A 252 -18.63 5.86 10.56
CA ILE A 252 -17.45 5.01 10.71
C ILE A 252 -17.87 3.54 10.58
N VAL A 253 -17.09 2.76 9.85
CA VAL A 253 -17.21 1.30 9.78
C VAL A 253 -15.87 0.68 10.15
N VAL A 254 -15.83 -0.07 11.24
CA VAL A 254 -14.64 -0.80 11.72
C VAL A 254 -14.91 -2.28 11.62
N VAL A 255 -14.26 -2.93 10.66
CA VAL A 255 -14.46 -4.36 10.39
C VAL A 255 -13.12 -4.99 10.06
N ASN A 256 -12.70 -5.98 10.86
CA ASN A 256 -11.67 -6.93 10.46
C ASN A 256 -12.33 -8.30 10.27
N LEU A 257 -11.97 -8.95 9.17
CA LEU A 257 -12.61 -10.18 8.71
C LEU A 257 -12.24 -11.36 9.60
N TYR A 258 -12.99 -12.46 9.47
CA TYR A 258 -12.52 -13.74 10.01
C TYR A 258 -11.18 -14.11 9.39
N PRO A 259 -10.28 -14.74 10.16
CA PRO A 259 -8.91 -14.98 9.71
C PRO A 259 -8.85 -16.19 8.77
N PHE A 260 -9.57 -16.15 7.64
CA PHE A 260 -9.71 -17.25 6.70
C PHE A 260 -8.35 -17.83 6.28
N GLN A 261 -7.38 -16.97 5.95
CA GLN A 261 -6.01 -17.38 5.60
C GLN A 261 -5.32 -18.16 6.74
N ALA A 262 -5.53 -17.77 8.00
CA ALA A 262 -5.00 -18.50 9.14
C ALA A 262 -5.73 -19.84 9.36
N THR A 263 -7.04 -19.87 9.11
CA THR A 263 -7.85 -21.10 9.17
C THR A 263 -7.35 -22.13 8.16
N ILE A 264 -7.17 -21.75 6.88
CA ILE A 264 -6.70 -22.67 5.84
C ILE A 264 -5.20 -23.01 5.92
N ALA A 265 -4.43 -22.23 6.68
CA ALA A 265 -3.04 -22.55 6.98
C ALA A 265 -2.90 -23.67 8.03
N ASN A 266 -3.97 -24.00 8.76
CA ASN A 266 -3.99 -25.15 9.66
C ASN A 266 -4.02 -26.45 8.84
N PRO A 267 -3.05 -27.36 8.99
CA PRO A 267 -3.03 -28.64 8.26
C PRO A 267 -4.27 -29.52 8.49
N ASP A 268 -4.94 -29.36 9.64
CA ASP A 268 -6.13 -30.12 10.01
C ASP A 268 -7.45 -29.45 9.54
N CYS A 269 -7.37 -28.32 8.83
CA CYS A 269 -8.54 -27.61 8.34
C CYS A 269 -9.34 -28.46 7.34
N THR A 270 -10.60 -28.72 7.64
CA THR A 270 -11.50 -29.38 6.68
C THR A 270 -12.09 -28.36 5.69
N LEU A 271 -12.65 -28.85 4.58
CA LEU A 271 -13.42 -28.00 3.67
C LEU A 271 -14.60 -27.31 4.38
N GLU A 272 -15.24 -28.01 5.31
CA GLU A 272 -16.35 -27.46 6.10
C GLU A 272 -15.87 -26.32 7.01
N ASP A 273 -14.74 -26.50 7.71
CA ASP A 273 -14.13 -25.45 8.53
C ASP A 273 -13.79 -24.20 7.71
N ALA A 274 -13.24 -24.40 6.51
CA ALA A 274 -12.94 -23.31 5.59
C ALA A 274 -14.22 -22.57 5.16
N ILE A 275 -15.26 -23.31 4.75
CA ILE A 275 -16.54 -22.74 4.29
C ILE A 275 -17.23 -21.92 5.42
N GLU A 276 -17.23 -22.42 6.65
CA GLU A 276 -17.83 -21.69 7.79
C GLU A 276 -17.05 -20.41 8.14
N ASN A 277 -15.77 -20.34 7.81
CA ASN A 277 -14.94 -19.15 8.02
C ASN A 277 -15.01 -18.12 6.88
N ILE A 278 -15.81 -18.36 5.84
CA ILE A 278 -16.07 -17.36 4.79
C ILE A 278 -17.08 -16.33 5.30
N ASP A 279 -16.57 -15.16 5.72
CA ASP A 279 -17.37 -13.99 6.06
C ASP A 279 -18.06 -13.39 4.81
N ILE A 280 -19.37 -13.20 4.92
CA ILE A 280 -20.22 -12.54 3.91
C ILE A 280 -20.53 -11.10 4.30
N GLY A 281 -20.88 -10.88 5.57
CA GLY A 281 -21.32 -9.58 6.07
C GLY A 281 -20.17 -8.58 6.16
N GLY A 282 -18.99 -9.03 6.58
CA GLY A 282 -17.78 -8.22 6.68
C GLY A 282 -17.39 -7.58 5.35
N PRO A 283 -17.12 -8.36 4.28
CA PRO A 283 -16.78 -7.81 2.97
C PRO A 283 -17.88 -6.92 2.39
N ALA A 284 -19.15 -7.26 2.59
CA ALA A 284 -20.27 -6.43 2.14
C ALA A 284 -20.25 -5.03 2.80
N MET A 285 -20.05 -4.96 4.12
CA MET A 285 -19.96 -3.69 4.85
C MET A 285 -18.71 -2.90 4.45
N LEU A 286 -17.56 -3.57 4.36
CA LEU A 286 -16.29 -2.98 3.97
C LEU A 286 -16.35 -2.34 2.58
N ARG A 287 -16.84 -3.09 1.57
CA ARG A 287 -16.99 -2.58 0.21
C ARG A 287 -18.00 -1.45 0.12
N ALA A 288 -19.09 -1.52 0.89
CA ALA A 288 -20.08 -0.45 0.96
C ALA A 288 -19.48 0.85 1.53
N ALA A 289 -18.72 0.75 2.63
CA ALA A 289 -18.09 1.89 3.28
C ALA A 289 -16.98 2.50 2.40
N ALA A 290 -16.11 1.66 1.83
CA ALA A 290 -15.06 2.09 0.91
C ALA A 290 -15.61 2.76 -0.36
N LYS A 291 -16.69 2.21 -0.94
CA LYS A 291 -17.41 2.84 -2.06
C LYS A 291 -17.89 4.24 -1.70
N ASN A 292 -18.41 4.44 -0.48
CA ASN A 292 -18.96 5.71 -0.02
C ASN A 292 -17.97 6.53 0.82
N HIS A 293 -16.67 6.42 0.56
CA HIS A 293 -15.61 7.13 1.30
C HIS A 293 -15.70 8.65 1.24
N GLN A 294 -16.54 9.21 0.36
CA GLN A 294 -16.89 10.63 0.40
C GLN A 294 -17.45 11.02 1.78
N TYR A 295 -18.19 10.12 2.43
CA TYR A 295 -18.89 10.35 3.70
C TYR A 295 -18.51 9.38 4.82
N VAL A 296 -18.03 8.18 4.50
CA VAL A 296 -17.81 7.11 5.48
C VAL A 296 -16.32 6.82 5.66
N THR A 297 -15.87 6.77 6.92
CA THR A 297 -14.52 6.32 7.27
C THR A 297 -14.53 4.82 7.53
N VAL A 298 -13.82 4.06 6.71
CA VAL A 298 -13.69 2.60 6.87
C VAL A 298 -12.33 2.27 7.51
N MET A 299 -12.26 1.27 8.39
CA MET A 299 -11.01 0.79 8.97
C MET A 299 -11.03 -0.73 9.07
N ILE A 300 -9.90 -1.35 8.67
CA ILE A 300 -9.75 -2.81 8.63
C ILE A 300 -8.80 -3.38 9.69
N ASP A 301 -8.03 -2.54 10.38
CA ASP A 301 -7.12 -2.96 11.44
C ASP A 301 -6.90 -1.84 12.47
N SER A 302 -6.21 -2.17 13.57
CA SER A 302 -6.00 -1.26 14.69
C SER A 302 -4.95 -0.18 14.44
N ALA A 303 -4.13 -0.29 13.39
CA ALA A 303 -3.08 0.69 13.12
C ALA A 303 -3.66 2.06 12.74
N ASP A 304 -4.87 2.08 12.19
CA ASP A 304 -5.53 3.31 11.73
C ASP A 304 -6.25 4.07 12.86
N TYR A 305 -6.51 3.42 14.00
CA TYR A 305 -7.35 3.95 15.08
C TYR A 305 -6.85 5.29 15.62
N GLN A 306 -5.55 5.42 15.83
CA GLN A 306 -4.96 6.64 16.39
C GLN A 306 -5.05 7.81 15.40
N THR A 307 -4.77 7.57 14.12
CA THR A 307 -4.86 8.58 13.06
C THR A 307 -6.29 9.10 12.93
N VAL A 308 -7.26 8.20 12.87
CA VAL A 308 -8.68 8.56 12.76
C VAL A 308 -9.14 9.34 14.01
N MET A 309 -8.80 8.89 15.22
CA MET A 309 -9.16 9.63 16.44
C MET A 309 -8.52 11.03 16.49
N ASN A 310 -7.30 11.20 16.00
CA ASN A 310 -6.65 12.51 15.96
C ASN A 310 -7.42 13.49 15.07
N GLU A 311 -7.88 13.06 13.90
CA GLU A 311 -8.69 13.91 13.01
C GLU A 311 -10.07 14.23 13.62
N ILE A 312 -10.74 13.23 14.21
CA ILE A 312 -12.03 13.42 14.87
C ILE A 312 -11.91 14.41 16.02
N ASN A 313 -10.88 14.31 16.86
CA ASN A 313 -10.67 15.23 17.97
C ASN A 313 -10.38 16.67 17.50
N LYS A 314 -9.81 16.84 16.31
CA LYS A 314 -9.46 18.15 15.75
C LYS A 314 -10.65 18.86 15.10
N SER A 315 -11.46 18.15 14.31
CA SER A 315 -12.51 18.75 13.48
C SER A 315 -13.89 18.13 13.63
N GLY A 316 -14.05 17.10 14.46
CA GLY A 316 -15.30 16.34 14.60
C GLY A 316 -15.61 15.40 13.43
N ASN A 317 -14.66 15.27 12.48
CA ASN A 317 -14.74 14.41 11.30
C ASN A 317 -13.32 14.12 10.77
N THR A 318 -13.21 13.12 9.89
CA THR A 318 -11.99 12.79 9.14
C THR A 318 -11.84 13.64 7.88
N THR A 319 -10.63 13.66 7.34
CA THR A 319 -10.35 14.30 6.05
C THR A 319 -10.75 13.39 4.88
N LEU A 320 -11.07 13.97 3.73
CA LEU A 320 -11.34 13.20 2.51
C LEU A 320 -10.11 12.37 2.11
N GLU A 321 -8.91 12.93 2.25
CA GLU A 321 -7.65 12.24 1.96
C GLU A 321 -7.49 10.95 2.78
N THR A 322 -7.74 11.02 4.09
CA THR A 322 -7.70 9.86 4.98
C THR A 322 -8.74 8.83 4.57
N ARG A 323 -9.99 9.24 4.29
CA ARG A 323 -11.03 8.30 3.84
C ARG A 323 -10.69 7.63 2.50
N THR A 324 -10.13 8.37 1.54
CA THR A 324 -9.70 7.80 0.26
C THR A 324 -8.58 6.77 0.45
N LYS A 325 -7.57 7.05 1.28
CA LYS A 325 -6.50 6.09 1.59
C LYS A 325 -7.04 4.81 2.25
N LEU A 326 -7.93 4.98 3.24
CA LEU A 326 -8.54 3.85 3.94
C LEU A 326 -9.48 3.03 3.04
N ALA A 327 -10.17 3.69 2.10
CA ALA A 327 -11.00 3.01 1.11
C ALA A 327 -10.18 2.16 0.14
N LEU A 328 -9.05 2.68 -0.34
CA LEU A 328 -8.10 1.92 -1.16
C LEU A 328 -7.58 0.69 -0.39
N LYS A 329 -7.08 0.91 0.83
CA LYS A 329 -6.62 -0.16 1.74
C LYS A 329 -7.69 -1.24 1.94
N THR A 330 -8.95 -0.82 2.08
CA THR A 330 -10.09 -1.74 2.23
C THR A 330 -10.33 -2.58 0.98
N PHE A 331 -10.30 -1.97 -0.21
CA PHE A 331 -10.47 -2.73 -1.46
C PHE A 331 -9.32 -3.71 -1.70
N GLU A 332 -8.07 -3.30 -1.43
CA GLU A 332 -6.90 -4.18 -1.48
C GLU A 332 -7.04 -5.37 -0.53
N HIS A 333 -7.53 -5.14 0.70
CA HIS A 333 -7.78 -6.20 1.67
C HIS A 333 -8.88 -7.18 1.22
N THR A 334 -10.00 -6.67 0.69
CA THR A 334 -11.07 -7.55 0.19
C THR A 334 -10.65 -8.33 -1.06
N ALA A 335 -9.80 -7.75 -1.92
CA ALA A 335 -9.23 -8.47 -3.06
C ALA A 335 -8.32 -9.62 -2.61
N ALA A 336 -7.49 -9.40 -1.58
CA ALA A 336 -6.67 -10.44 -0.99
C ALA A 336 -7.51 -11.57 -0.39
N TYR A 337 -8.56 -11.19 0.33
CA TYR A 337 -9.47 -12.11 0.99
C TYR A 337 -10.22 -13.01 -0.01
N ASP A 338 -10.86 -12.41 -1.02
CA ASP A 338 -11.57 -13.16 -2.06
C ASP A 338 -10.60 -14.02 -2.89
N GLY A 339 -9.40 -13.50 -3.19
CA GLY A 339 -8.34 -14.25 -3.87
C GLY A 339 -7.88 -15.49 -3.10
N ALA A 340 -7.73 -15.38 -1.77
CA ALA A 340 -7.37 -16.51 -0.92
C ALA A 340 -8.46 -17.61 -0.91
N ILE A 341 -9.74 -17.21 -0.85
CA ILE A 341 -10.87 -18.14 -0.95
C ILE A 341 -10.86 -18.86 -2.31
N ALA A 342 -10.69 -18.10 -3.40
CA ALA A 342 -10.69 -18.65 -4.76
C ALA A 342 -9.53 -19.63 -4.97
N ASN A 343 -8.32 -19.30 -4.48
CA ASN A 343 -7.17 -20.20 -4.57
C ASN A 343 -7.40 -21.51 -3.78
N TYR A 344 -8.00 -21.43 -2.58
CA TYR A 344 -8.25 -22.60 -1.75
C TYR A 344 -9.33 -23.52 -2.35
N LEU A 345 -10.49 -22.97 -2.71
CA LEU A 345 -11.61 -23.74 -3.24
C LEU A 345 -11.38 -24.22 -4.69
N GLY A 346 -10.54 -23.52 -5.44
CA GLY A 346 -10.26 -23.81 -6.85
C GLY A 346 -9.11 -24.79 -7.07
N LYS A 347 -8.49 -25.30 -6.00
CA LYS A 347 -7.34 -26.22 -6.07
C LYS A 347 -7.72 -27.56 -6.70
N GLU A 348 -7.00 -27.97 -7.74
CA GLU A 348 -7.20 -29.23 -8.46
C GLU A 348 -6.24 -30.33 -7.97
N GLU A 349 -6.32 -31.53 -8.57
CA GLU A 349 -5.49 -32.69 -8.18
C GLU A 349 -3.98 -32.44 -8.30
N ASP A 350 -3.57 -31.57 -9.22
CA ASP A 350 -2.18 -31.18 -9.43
C ASP A 350 -1.66 -30.17 -8.38
N GLY A 351 -2.54 -29.71 -7.49
CA GLY A 351 -2.21 -28.78 -6.43
C GLY A 351 -2.33 -27.29 -6.81
N PHE A 352 -2.71 -26.96 -8.04
CA PHE A 352 -2.86 -25.59 -8.50
C PHE A 352 -4.33 -25.20 -8.63
N SER A 353 -4.61 -23.91 -8.46
CA SER A 353 -5.97 -23.37 -8.61
C SER A 353 -6.27 -23.00 -10.06
N SER A 354 -7.48 -23.31 -10.54
CA SER A 354 -7.92 -22.96 -11.91
C SER A 354 -7.80 -21.46 -12.26
N THR A 355 -7.91 -20.58 -11.26
CA THR A 355 -7.53 -19.17 -11.34
C THR A 355 -6.53 -18.86 -10.25
N MET A 356 -5.36 -18.34 -10.60
CA MET A 356 -4.32 -17.96 -9.63
C MET A 356 -4.43 -16.49 -9.23
N ASN A 357 -4.66 -16.26 -7.94
CA ASN A 357 -4.70 -14.91 -7.35
C ASN A 357 -3.45 -14.70 -6.48
N LEU A 358 -2.63 -13.70 -6.83
CA LEU A 358 -1.42 -13.33 -6.07
C LEU A 358 -1.56 -11.91 -5.54
N GLN A 359 -1.14 -11.69 -4.31
CA GLN A 359 -1.16 -10.37 -3.68
C GLN A 359 0.25 -10.03 -3.17
N PHE A 360 0.78 -8.90 -3.64
CA PHE A 360 2.05 -8.36 -3.18
C PHE A 360 1.89 -6.90 -2.77
N ASN A 361 2.60 -6.49 -1.71
CA ASN A 361 2.58 -5.13 -1.19
C ASN A 361 3.81 -4.37 -1.65
N LYS A 362 3.63 -3.16 -2.17
CA LYS A 362 4.76 -2.34 -2.62
C LYS A 362 5.61 -1.92 -1.42
N VAL A 363 6.89 -2.30 -1.43
CA VAL A 363 7.87 -1.92 -0.40
C VAL A 363 8.60 -0.64 -0.80
N GLN A 364 9.07 -0.56 -2.05
CA GLN A 364 9.79 0.61 -2.55
C GLN A 364 9.67 0.78 -4.06
N SER A 365 9.72 2.02 -4.52
CA SER A 365 9.99 2.32 -5.94
C SER A 365 11.49 2.13 -6.20
N MET A 366 11.84 1.48 -7.31
CA MET A 366 13.23 1.29 -7.71
C MET A 366 13.69 2.46 -8.58
N ARG A 367 14.99 2.76 -8.54
CA ARG A 367 15.58 3.84 -9.36
C ARG A 367 15.32 3.61 -10.86
N TYR A 368 15.43 2.35 -11.29
CA TYR A 368 15.10 1.82 -12.61
C TYR A 368 15.03 0.28 -12.49
N GLY A 369 14.62 -0.41 -13.57
CA GLY A 369 14.61 -1.87 -13.69
C GLY A 369 16.00 -2.45 -13.89
N GLU A 370 16.13 -3.46 -14.75
CA GLU A 370 17.46 -3.97 -15.12
C GLU A 370 18.31 -2.89 -15.82
N ASN A 371 17.64 -2.02 -16.59
CA ASN A 371 18.25 -0.96 -17.37
C ASN A 371 17.68 0.43 -17.03
N PRO A 372 18.46 1.52 -17.17
CA PRO A 372 18.06 2.88 -16.76
C PRO A 372 16.76 3.43 -17.37
N HIS A 373 16.35 2.96 -18.56
CA HIS A 373 15.15 3.40 -19.26
C HIS A 373 13.86 2.67 -18.81
N GLN A 374 13.99 1.66 -17.93
CA GLN A 374 12.88 0.86 -17.43
C GLN A 374 12.48 1.36 -16.03
N HIS A 375 11.21 1.64 -15.80
CA HIS A 375 10.71 1.91 -14.44
C HIS A 375 10.49 0.60 -13.68
N ALA A 376 10.75 0.59 -12.38
CA ALA A 376 10.54 -0.61 -11.55
C ALA A 376 10.12 -0.27 -10.12
N ALA A 377 9.60 -1.27 -9.43
CA ALA A 377 9.27 -1.24 -8.01
C ALA A 377 9.46 -2.64 -7.44
N PHE A 378 9.73 -2.72 -6.14
CA PHE A 378 9.79 -3.98 -5.41
C PHE A 378 8.55 -4.14 -4.57
N TYR A 379 7.99 -5.33 -4.65
CA TYR A 379 6.84 -5.76 -3.88
C TYR A 379 7.22 -7.00 -3.08
N ALA A 380 6.62 -7.15 -1.90
CA ALA A 380 6.84 -8.27 -1.01
C ALA A 380 5.50 -8.92 -0.64
N GLU A 381 5.54 -10.23 -0.38
CA GLU A 381 4.41 -10.96 0.18
C GLU A 381 4.13 -10.52 1.62
N SER A 382 2.91 -10.73 2.08
CA SER A 382 2.56 -10.57 3.49
C SER A 382 3.00 -11.81 4.29
N GLY A 383 3.38 -11.62 5.56
CA GLY A 383 3.60 -12.75 6.48
C GLY A 383 4.83 -13.61 6.16
N ILE A 384 5.88 -13.01 5.60
CA ILE A 384 7.15 -13.69 5.32
C ILE A 384 7.73 -14.24 6.64
N THR A 385 7.93 -15.56 6.68
CA THR A 385 8.51 -16.27 7.84
C THR A 385 9.91 -16.82 7.54
N GLU A 386 10.21 -17.14 6.28
CA GLU A 386 11.54 -17.53 5.82
C GLU A 386 12.43 -16.28 5.71
N ALA A 387 13.63 -16.32 6.32
CA ALA A 387 14.61 -15.25 6.14
C ALA A 387 15.00 -15.15 4.66
N CYS A 388 14.77 -14.01 4.03
CA CYS A 388 15.07 -13.77 2.62
C CYS A 388 15.46 -12.31 2.38
N VAL A 389 15.72 -11.93 1.12
CA VAL A 389 16.03 -10.53 0.79
C VAL A 389 14.85 -9.62 1.10
N ALA A 390 13.61 -10.10 0.91
CA ALA A 390 12.41 -9.31 1.17
C ALA A 390 12.17 -9.02 2.65
N SER A 391 12.62 -9.90 3.56
CA SER A 391 12.54 -9.69 5.02
C SER A 391 13.79 -9.02 5.61
N SER A 392 14.81 -8.73 4.78
CA SER A 392 16.08 -8.20 5.26
C SER A 392 16.00 -6.73 5.68
N THR A 393 16.79 -6.36 6.68
CA THR A 393 16.97 -4.97 7.10
C THR A 393 18.24 -4.42 6.47
N GLN A 394 18.12 -3.29 5.77
CA GLN A 394 19.28 -2.57 5.24
C GLN A 394 19.91 -1.68 6.31
N CYS A 395 21.08 -2.06 6.82
CA CYS A 395 21.75 -1.36 7.92
C CYS A 395 22.55 -0.13 7.44
N GLN A 396 23.03 -0.14 6.20
CA GLN A 396 23.72 1.00 5.58
C GLN A 396 23.64 0.95 4.04
N GLY A 397 24.19 1.98 3.38
CA GLY A 397 24.36 2.02 1.94
C GLY A 397 23.29 2.82 1.19
N LYS A 398 23.46 2.91 -0.13
CA LYS A 398 22.44 3.50 -1.03
C LYS A 398 21.20 2.59 -1.11
N ALA A 399 20.08 3.12 -1.58
CA ALA A 399 18.93 2.27 -1.94
C ALA A 399 19.35 1.11 -2.87
N MET A 400 18.72 -0.06 -2.66
CA MET A 400 18.90 -1.23 -3.51
C MET A 400 18.42 -0.94 -4.94
N SER A 401 19.17 -1.39 -5.93
CA SER A 401 18.69 -1.41 -7.33
C SER A 401 17.97 -2.72 -7.64
N TYR A 402 17.27 -2.79 -8.78
CA TYR A 402 16.62 -4.00 -9.27
C TYR A 402 17.60 -5.20 -9.33
N ASN A 403 18.76 -4.99 -9.96
CA ASN A 403 19.78 -6.04 -10.08
C ASN A 403 20.39 -6.40 -8.72
N ASN A 404 20.53 -5.43 -7.80
CA ASN A 404 21.02 -5.74 -6.46
C ASN A 404 20.07 -6.68 -5.70
N MET A 405 18.76 -6.52 -5.86
CA MET A 405 17.78 -7.41 -5.23
C MET A 405 17.89 -8.83 -5.80
N ALA A 406 17.93 -8.96 -7.13
CA ALA A 406 18.02 -10.26 -7.80
C ALA A 406 19.34 -11.00 -7.50
N ASP A 407 20.46 -10.29 -7.53
CA ASP A 407 21.78 -10.89 -7.26
C ASP A 407 21.94 -11.23 -5.77
N ALA A 408 21.38 -10.43 -4.84
CA ALA A 408 21.38 -10.73 -3.41
C ALA A 408 20.55 -11.98 -3.10
N ASP A 409 19.42 -12.16 -3.79
CA ASP A 409 18.57 -13.33 -3.64
C ASP A 409 19.29 -14.59 -4.14
N ALA A 410 19.90 -14.53 -5.33
CA ALA A 410 20.71 -15.61 -5.86
C ALA A 410 21.89 -15.99 -4.94
N ALA A 411 22.56 -15.00 -4.35
CA ALA A 411 23.66 -15.22 -3.40
C ALA A 411 23.17 -15.88 -2.10
N LEU A 412 22.05 -15.40 -1.56
CA LEU A 412 21.47 -15.91 -0.33
C LEU A 412 20.99 -17.36 -0.47
N GLU A 413 20.30 -17.68 -1.57
CA GLU A 413 19.81 -19.03 -1.81
C GLU A 413 20.94 -20.04 -2.08
N CYS A 414 22.05 -19.58 -2.67
CA CYS A 414 23.25 -20.40 -2.80
C CYS A 414 23.91 -20.66 -1.44
N VAL A 415 24.15 -19.63 -0.63
CA VAL A 415 24.86 -19.81 0.65
C VAL A 415 24.03 -20.62 1.66
N ARG A 416 22.70 -20.55 1.57
CA ARG A 416 21.77 -21.36 2.38
C ARG A 416 21.95 -22.87 2.20
N SER A 417 22.47 -23.32 1.05
CA SER A 417 22.66 -24.75 0.78
C SER A 417 23.74 -25.42 1.65
N PHE A 418 24.45 -24.65 2.48
CA PHE A 418 25.59 -25.11 3.26
C PHE A 418 25.36 -24.96 4.76
N ASP A 419 25.64 -26.03 5.51
CA ASP A 419 25.54 -26.03 6.97
C ASP A 419 26.78 -25.39 7.62
N ALA A 420 27.98 -25.75 7.17
CA ALA A 420 29.24 -25.20 7.68
C ALA A 420 29.49 -23.76 7.18
N PRO A 421 30.34 -22.95 7.86
CA PRO A 421 30.62 -21.57 7.44
C PRO A 421 30.99 -21.46 5.96
N CYS A 422 30.21 -20.66 5.24
CA CYS A 422 30.27 -20.56 3.79
C CYS A 422 30.23 -19.09 3.35
N CYS A 423 30.98 -18.79 2.30
CA CYS A 423 30.92 -17.52 1.57
C CYS A 423 30.57 -17.80 0.11
N VAL A 424 29.62 -17.04 -0.42
CA VAL A 424 29.24 -17.03 -1.84
C VAL A 424 29.43 -15.62 -2.39
N ILE A 425 30.09 -15.51 -3.54
CA ILE A 425 30.23 -14.26 -4.30
C ILE A 425 29.48 -14.44 -5.62
N VAL A 426 28.54 -13.53 -5.91
CA VAL A 426 27.66 -13.56 -7.09
C VAL A 426 27.85 -12.30 -7.92
N LYS A 427 27.71 -12.46 -9.24
CA LYS A 427 27.53 -11.36 -10.18
C LYS A 427 26.58 -11.79 -11.28
N HIS A 428 25.57 -10.96 -11.58
CA HIS A 428 24.54 -11.26 -12.59
C HIS A 428 23.86 -12.61 -12.34
N ALA A 429 23.39 -12.80 -11.11
CA ALA A 429 22.70 -13.98 -10.59
C ALA A 429 23.45 -15.32 -10.73
N ASN A 430 24.76 -15.29 -10.96
CA ASN A 430 25.61 -16.47 -11.04
C ASN A 430 26.73 -16.42 -10.00
N PRO A 431 26.96 -17.50 -9.23
CA PRO A 431 28.14 -17.60 -8.37
C PRO A 431 29.44 -17.54 -9.17
N CYS A 432 30.30 -16.58 -8.86
CA CYS A 432 31.66 -16.53 -9.39
C CYS A 432 32.69 -17.18 -8.45
N GLY A 433 32.39 -17.26 -7.14
CA GLY A 433 33.23 -17.95 -6.17
C GLY A 433 32.45 -18.43 -4.96
N VAL A 434 32.68 -19.67 -4.53
CA VAL A 434 32.05 -20.28 -3.35
C VAL A 434 33.08 -21.09 -2.59
N ALA A 435 33.09 -21.00 -1.25
CA ALA A 435 33.91 -21.86 -0.43
C ALA A 435 33.29 -22.13 0.96
N VAL A 436 33.50 -23.34 1.47
CA VAL A 436 33.09 -23.77 2.82
C VAL A 436 34.33 -24.03 3.67
N ARG A 437 34.43 -23.40 4.85
CA ARG A 437 35.60 -23.50 5.74
C ARG A 437 35.17 -23.57 7.21
N ALA A 438 36.15 -23.60 8.11
CA ALA A 438 35.92 -23.62 9.55
C ALA A 438 35.39 -22.28 10.09
N ASP A 439 35.64 -21.18 9.38
CA ASP A 439 35.25 -19.82 9.74
C ASP A 439 34.96 -18.99 8.48
N ILE A 440 34.24 -17.88 8.64
CA ILE A 440 33.79 -17.04 7.52
C ILE A 440 34.92 -16.27 6.83
N PHE A 441 35.98 -15.92 7.55
CA PHE A 441 37.12 -15.21 6.98
C PHE A 441 37.84 -16.11 5.98
N THR A 442 38.18 -17.33 6.38
CA THR A 442 38.83 -18.31 5.52
C THR A 442 37.90 -18.71 4.35
N ALA A 443 36.59 -18.81 4.59
CA ALA A 443 35.62 -19.05 3.53
C ALA A 443 35.60 -17.91 2.50
N TYR A 444 35.62 -16.66 2.96
CA TYR A 444 35.72 -15.49 2.07
C TYR A 444 37.03 -15.48 1.29
N ASP A 445 38.16 -15.70 1.97
CA ASP A 445 39.50 -15.68 1.36
C ASP A 445 39.60 -16.68 0.21
N ASP A 446 39.05 -17.89 0.39
CA ASP A 446 39.04 -18.92 -0.64
C ASP A 446 37.96 -18.71 -1.72
N ALA A 447 36.76 -18.24 -1.37
CA ALA A 447 35.74 -17.90 -2.37
C ALA A 447 36.26 -16.82 -3.33
N PHE A 448 36.90 -15.77 -2.80
CA PHE A 448 37.47 -14.68 -3.59
C PHE A 448 38.56 -15.15 -4.57
N LYS A 449 39.39 -16.13 -4.20
CA LYS A 449 40.44 -16.69 -5.07
C LYS A 449 39.90 -17.37 -6.34
N THR A 450 38.62 -17.79 -6.36
CA THR A 450 38.04 -18.48 -7.51
C THR A 450 38.08 -17.62 -8.77
N ASP A 451 37.67 -16.36 -8.63
CA ASP A 451 37.53 -15.41 -9.73
C ASP A 451 37.52 -13.96 -9.20
N PRO A 452 38.68 -13.45 -8.74
CA PRO A 452 38.83 -12.07 -8.28
C PRO A 452 38.35 -11.03 -9.32
N THR A 453 38.57 -11.31 -10.61
CA THR A 453 38.17 -10.45 -11.71
C THR A 453 36.66 -10.25 -11.75
N SER A 454 35.88 -11.32 -11.67
CA SER A 454 34.42 -11.24 -11.64
C SER A 454 33.88 -10.82 -10.28
N ALA A 455 34.58 -11.08 -9.17
CA ALA A 455 34.18 -10.66 -7.84
C ALA A 455 34.08 -9.13 -7.69
N PHE A 456 34.82 -8.36 -8.50
CA PHE A 456 34.75 -6.91 -8.50
C PHE A 456 33.35 -6.38 -8.83
N GLY A 457 32.75 -5.65 -7.89
CA GLY A 457 31.36 -5.17 -7.97
C GLY A 457 30.32 -6.26 -7.76
N GLY A 458 30.73 -7.41 -7.22
CA GLY A 458 29.85 -8.51 -6.90
C GLY A 458 29.03 -8.27 -5.63
N ILE A 459 28.21 -9.26 -5.32
CA ILE A 459 27.42 -9.38 -4.10
C ILE A 459 27.94 -10.55 -3.28
N ILE A 460 28.12 -10.35 -1.99
CA ILE A 460 28.69 -11.34 -1.07
C ILE A 460 27.61 -11.79 -0.09
N ALA A 461 27.41 -13.10 0.03
CA ALA A 461 26.52 -13.70 1.01
C ALA A 461 27.28 -14.64 1.95
N PHE A 462 26.92 -14.57 3.24
CA PHE A 462 27.41 -15.46 4.29
C PHE A 462 26.25 -16.22 4.93
N ASN A 463 26.48 -17.46 5.36
CA ASN A 463 25.51 -18.22 6.19
C ASN A 463 25.78 -18.11 7.70
N ARG A 464 26.66 -17.19 8.10
CA ARG A 464 27.02 -16.87 9.49
C ARG A 464 27.19 -15.35 9.62
N ASN A 465 27.16 -14.87 10.87
CA ASN A 465 27.31 -13.44 11.16
C ASN A 465 28.61 -12.89 10.59
N LEU A 466 28.58 -11.66 10.08
CA LEU A 466 29.74 -10.98 9.52
C LEU A 466 30.54 -10.29 10.63
N ASP A 467 31.76 -10.78 10.84
CA ASP A 467 32.71 -10.23 11.81
C ASP A 467 33.58 -9.09 11.22
N ARG A 468 34.24 -8.36 12.12
CA ARG A 468 35.12 -7.23 11.79
C ARG A 468 36.28 -7.59 10.87
N ASN A 469 36.93 -8.73 11.10
CA ASN A 469 38.12 -9.14 10.36
C ASN A 469 37.78 -9.41 8.89
N THR A 470 36.69 -10.13 8.67
CA THR A 470 36.14 -10.44 7.36
C THR A 470 35.67 -9.18 6.66
N ALA A 471 34.94 -8.30 7.35
CA ALA A 471 34.51 -7.01 6.82
C ALA A 471 35.70 -6.14 6.37
N GLN A 472 36.77 -6.08 7.17
CA GLN A 472 38.00 -5.34 6.85
C GLN A 472 38.64 -5.87 5.57
N SER A 473 38.81 -7.19 5.49
CA SER A 473 39.44 -7.80 4.32
C SER A 473 38.63 -7.60 3.03
N ILE A 474 37.30 -7.58 3.11
CA ILE A 474 36.44 -7.32 1.95
C ILE A 474 36.69 -5.91 1.40
N ILE A 475 36.62 -4.88 2.25
CA ILE A 475 36.70 -3.48 1.81
C ILE A 475 38.10 -3.07 1.34
N GLU A 476 39.14 -3.79 1.77
CA GLU A 476 40.53 -3.57 1.36
C GLU A 476 40.82 -4.18 -0.02
N ARG A 477 40.21 -5.33 -0.33
CA ARG A 477 40.55 -6.11 -1.53
C ARG A 477 39.68 -5.78 -2.74
N GLN A 478 38.42 -5.42 -2.55
CA GLN A 478 37.51 -5.24 -3.68
C GLN A 478 36.44 -4.18 -3.46
N PHE A 479 35.95 -3.64 -4.58
CA PHE A 479 34.67 -2.97 -4.61
C PHE A 479 33.54 -4.00 -4.52
N VAL A 480 32.61 -3.81 -3.60
CA VAL A 480 31.45 -4.68 -3.38
C VAL A 480 30.17 -3.83 -3.43
N GLU A 481 29.14 -4.32 -4.09
CA GLU A 481 27.86 -3.61 -4.20
C GLU A 481 26.97 -3.87 -2.97
N VAL A 482 26.84 -5.15 -2.58
CA VAL A 482 25.99 -5.62 -1.49
C VAL A 482 26.69 -6.72 -0.69
N ILE A 483 26.52 -6.69 0.63
CA ILE A 483 26.86 -7.78 1.54
C ILE A 483 25.60 -8.18 2.30
N ILE A 484 25.29 -9.47 2.34
CA ILE A 484 24.16 -10.03 3.08
C ILE A 484 24.61 -11.15 4.03
N ALA A 485 24.17 -11.09 5.27
CA ALA A 485 24.48 -12.07 6.31
C ALA A 485 23.30 -12.20 7.30
N PRO A 486 23.24 -13.26 8.12
CA PRO A 486 22.25 -13.38 9.18
C PRO A 486 22.22 -12.15 10.08
N ASN A 487 23.38 -11.74 10.59
CA ASN A 487 23.59 -10.50 11.35
C ASN A 487 24.96 -9.89 10.99
N VAL A 488 25.15 -8.61 11.27
CA VAL A 488 26.44 -7.94 11.12
C VAL A 488 26.89 -7.39 12.48
N ASP A 489 28.08 -7.78 12.92
CA ASP A 489 28.59 -7.37 14.21
C ASP A 489 28.79 -5.84 14.25
N GLU A 490 28.61 -5.21 15.41
CA GLU A 490 28.69 -3.75 15.54
C GLU A 490 30.07 -3.21 15.14
N ASP A 491 31.13 -3.94 15.43
CA ASP A 491 32.49 -3.57 15.03
C ASP A 491 32.75 -3.79 13.52
N ALA A 492 32.06 -4.74 12.88
CA ALA A 492 32.01 -4.86 11.42
C ALA A 492 31.27 -3.69 10.77
N LYS A 493 30.14 -3.24 11.34
CA LYS A 493 29.42 -2.04 10.86
C LYS A 493 30.31 -0.80 10.85
N VAL A 494 31.15 -0.62 11.87
CA VAL A 494 32.13 0.48 11.93
C VAL A 494 33.11 0.42 10.76
N ILE A 495 33.65 -0.76 10.44
CA ILE A 495 34.55 -0.94 9.30
C ILE A 495 33.85 -0.66 7.96
N LEU A 496 32.67 -1.23 7.77
CA LEU A 496 31.88 -1.08 6.54
C LEU A 496 31.43 0.36 6.31
N SER A 497 31.27 1.16 7.37
CA SER A 497 30.93 2.58 7.27
C SER A 497 32.00 3.42 6.57
N THR A 498 33.25 2.94 6.46
CA THR A 498 34.28 3.60 5.66
C THR A 498 33.96 3.60 4.15
N LYS A 499 33.03 2.74 3.71
CA LYS A 499 32.51 2.63 2.34
C LYS A 499 30.99 2.84 2.32
N GLN A 500 30.56 4.09 2.55
CA GLN A 500 29.16 4.53 2.67
C GLN A 500 28.18 4.08 1.56
N ASN A 501 28.68 3.66 0.40
CA ASN A 501 27.84 3.22 -0.72
C ASN A 501 27.52 1.72 -0.71
N VAL A 502 28.25 0.92 0.07
CA VAL A 502 28.06 -0.53 0.17
C VAL A 502 26.77 -0.81 0.90
N ARG A 503 25.86 -1.59 0.30
CA ARG A 503 24.62 -2.00 0.96
C ARG A 503 24.93 -3.18 1.86
N VAL A 504 24.49 -3.10 3.10
CA VAL A 504 24.71 -4.16 4.08
C VAL A 504 23.35 -4.58 4.60
N LEU A 505 23.03 -5.86 4.43
CA LEU A 505 21.73 -6.44 4.73
C LEU A 505 21.87 -7.48 5.85
N GLU A 506 21.04 -7.35 6.88
CA GLU A 506 20.81 -8.36 7.91
C GLU A 506 19.53 -9.12 7.56
N CYS A 507 19.64 -10.42 7.27
CA CYS A 507 18.50 -11.24 6.80
C CYS A 507 17.86 -12.12 7.89
N GLY A 508 18.54 -12.32 9.02
CA GLY A 508 18.07 -13.22 10.08
C GLY A 508 18.46 -14.68 9.87
N ASP A 509 17.69 -15.59 10.47
CA ASP A 509 18.05 -17.01 10.53
C ASP A 509 17.83 -17.76 9.20
N LEU A 510 18.91 -18.29 8.63
CA LEU A 510 18.90 -19.05 7.38
C LEU A 510 18.66 -20.56 7.55
N SER A 511 18.43 -21.03 8.78
CA SER A 511 18.39 -22.46 9.13
C SER A 511 17.35 -23.30 8.37
N THR A 512 16.25 -22.71 7.90
CA THR A 512 15.16 -23.49 7.29
C THR A 512 14.66 -22.86 6.00
N ALA A 513 14.88 -23.55 4.88
CA ALA A 513 14.19 -23.23 3.63
C ALA A 513 12.75 -23.76 3.68
N GLN A 514 11.78 -22.99 3.20
CA GLN A 514 10.37 -23.39 3.21
C GLN A 514 9.87 -23.75 1.80
N PRO A 515 8.95 -24.73 1.67
CA PRO A 515 8.23 -24.94 0.42
C PRO A 515 7.51 -23.67 -0.01
N SER A 516 7.70 -23.27 -1.25
CA SER A 516 7.04 -22.12 -1.85
C SER A 516 6.95 -22.29 -3.37
N LEU A 517 6.19 -21.41 -4.02
CA LEU A 517 6.08 -21.38 -5.48
C LEU A 517 7.15 -20.45 -6.08
N ASP A 518 7.68 -20.85 -7.23
CA ASP A 518 8.55 -20.05 -8.08
C ASP A 518 7.80 -19.61 -9.34
N TYR A 519 8.01 -18.37 -9.75
CA TYR A 519 7.22 -17.70 -10.78
C TYR A 519 8.11 -17.21 -11.92
N LYS A 520 7.76 -17.59 -13.14
CA LYS A 520 8.42 -17.08 -14.35
C LYS A 520 7.41 -16.47 -15.30
N ARG A 521 7.49 -15.14 -15.45
CA ARG A 521 6.69 -14.43 -16.45
C ARG A 521 7.13 -14.83 -17.86
N VAL A 522 6.15 -15.14 -18.70
CA VAL A 522 6.31 -15.22 -20.16
C VAL A 522 5.41 -14.16 -20.81
N THR A 523 5.65 -13.81 -22.07
CA THR A 523 4.80 -12.84 -22.77
C THR A 523 3.36 -13.31 -22.78
N GLY A 524 2.48 -12.59 -22.10
CA GLY A 524 1.06 -12.93 -21.99
C GLY A 524 0.70 -13.97 -20.91
N GLY A 525 1.63 -14.79 -20.41
CA GLY A 525 1.34 -15.86 -19.43
C GLY A 525 2.28 -15.93 -18.22
N LEU A 526 1.97 -16.81 -17.25
CA LEU A 526 2.78 -17.04 -16.05
C LEU A 526 3.06 -18.55 -15.93
N LEU A 527 4.33 -18.92 -15.81
CA LEU A 527 4.74 -20.26 -15.43
C LEU A 527 4.92 -20.31 -13.92
N VAL A 528 4.44 -21.38 -13.30
CA VAL A 528 4.46 -21.58 -11.86
C VAL A 528 4.92 -22.99 -11.57
N GLN A 529 5.81 -23.14 -10.62
CA GLN A 529 6.38 -24.42 -10.21
C GLN A 529 6.74 -24.38 -8.73
N ASP A 530 7.04 -25.52 -8.13
CA ASP A 530 7.62 -25.56 -6.79
C ASP A 530 9.05 -25.00 -6.79
N LYS A 531 9.44 -24.33 -5.69
CA LYS A 531 10.82 -23.96 -5.41
C LYS A 531 11.67 -25.23 -5.33
N ASP A 532 12.81 -25.25 -6.03
CA ASP A 532 13.72 -26.39 -5.99
C ASP A 532 14.40 -26.50 -4.61
N LEU A 533 13.86 -27.36 -3.76
CA LEU A 533 14.41 -27.74 -2.45
C LEU A 533 15.14 -29.09 -2.48
N GLY A 534 15.41 -29.66 -3.66
CA GLY A 534 16.10 -30.95 -3.78
C GLY A 534 17.47 -30.93 -3.10
N VAL A 535 17.72 -31.92 -2.23
CA VAL A 535 18.99 -32.14 -1.53
C VAL A 535 19.35 -33.62 -1.66
N ILE A 536 20.62 -33.89 -1.93
CA ILE A 536 21.17 -35.24 -1.96
C ILE A 536 22.28 -35.40 -0.91
N THR A 537 22.44 -36.62 -0.43
CA THR A 537 23.50 -37.05 0.48
C THR A 537 24.34 -38.15 -0.19
N GLU A 538 25.40 -38.59 0.49
CA GLU A 538 26.21 -39.73 0.02
C GLU A 538 25.39 -41.00 -0.21
N ASN A 539 24.30 -41.20 0.52
CA ASN A 539 23.42 -42.37 0.33
C ASN A 539 22.55 -42.28 -0.94
N ASN A 540 22.45 -41.09 -1.55
CA ASN A 540 21.67 -40.86 -2.75
C ASN A 540 22.51 -40.96 -4.03
N ILE A 541 23.83 -41.03 -3.93
CA ILE A 541 24.71 -41.11 -5.10
C ILE A 541 25.08 -42.57 -5.41
N LYS A 542 25.09 -42.91 -6.70
CA LYS A 542 25.44 -44.24 -7.20
C LYS A 542 26.72 -44.18 -8.01
N CYS A 543 27.77 -44.88 -7.59
CA CYS A 543 28.97 -45.06 -8.42
C CYS A 543 28.63 -45.91 -9.65
N VAL A 544 28.95 -45.39 -10.84
CA VAL A 544 28.67 -46.04 -12.14
C VAL A 544 29.92 -46.38 -12.95
N SER A 545 31.06 -45.77 -12.60
CA SER A 545 32.38 -46.11 -13.17
C SER A 545 33.05 -47.27 -12.41
N ASP A 546 34.13 -47.80 -12.98
CA ASP A 546 34.96 -48.85 -12.39
C ASP A 546 35.74 -48.32 -11.18
N LEU A 547 36.21 -47.07 -11.25
CA LEU A 547 36.88 -46.39 -10.15
C LEU A 547 35.83 -45.73 -9.23
N ALA A 548 35.90 -46.03 -7.94
CA ALA A 548 35.08 -45.36 -6.92
C ALA A 548 35.73 -44.03 -6.48
N PRO A 549 34.94 -42.99 -6.18
CA PRO A 549 35.48 -41.75 -5.64
C PRO A 549 36.01 -41.96 -4.21
N THR A 550 37.04 -41.21 -3.83
CA THR A 550 37.52 -41.16 -2.44
C THR A 550 36.54 -40.39 -1.54
N ALA A 551 36.66 -40.54 -0.22
CA ALA A 551 35.81 -39.80 0.73
C ALA A 551 35.96 -38.27 0.59
N GLU A 552 37.16 -37.77 0.25
CA GLU A 552 37.38 -36.35 -0.03
C GLU A 552 36.71 -35.92 -1.34
N GLN A 553 36.80 -36.75 -2.39
CA GLN A 553 36.11 -36.49 -3.64
C GLN A 553 34.59 -36.49 -3.46
N ILE A 554 34.01 -37.39 -2.65
CA ILE A 554 32.58 -37.39 -2.35
C ILE A 554 32.15 -36.06 -1.71
N LYS A 555 32.91 -35.54 -0.74
CA LYS A 555 32.64 -34.23 -0.12
C LYS A 555 32.67 -33.11 -1.16
N ASP A 556 33.68 -33.09 -2.02
CA ASP A 556 33.81 -32.08 -3.07
C ASP A 556 32.71 -32.20 -4.14
N LEU A 557 32.29 -33.42 -4.49
CA LEU A 557 31.21 -33.67 -5.44
C LEU A 557 29.88 -33.15 -4.90
N LEU A 558 29.56 -33.44 -3.64
CA LEU A 558 28.34 -32.93 -2.99
C LEU A 558 28.38 -31.40 -2.82
N PHE A 559 29.56 -30.82 -2.53
CA PHE A 559 29.75 -29.38 -2.54
C PHE A 559 29.49 -28.78 -3.93
N ALA A 560 30.13 -29.31 -4.97
CA ALA A 560 29.98 -28.84 -6.35
C ALA A 560 28.55 -28.99 -6.86
N TRP A 561 27.85 -30.06 -6.46
CA TRP A 561 26.45 -30.29 -6.77
C TRP A 561 25.53 -29.20 -6.20
N LYS A 562 25.70 -28.84 -4.93
CA LYS A 562 24.98 -27.75 -4.28
C LYS A 562 25.22 -26.40 -4.96
N VAL A 563 26.45 -26.13 -5.39
CA VAL A 563 26.75 -24.92 -6.19
C VAL A 563 26.05 -24.97 -7.54
N ALA A 564 26.17 -26.09 -8.28
CA ALA A 564 25.60 -26.26 -9.62
C ALA A 564 24.08 -26.03 -9.66
N LYS A 565 23.36 -26.40 -8.59
CA LYS A 565 21.92 -26.12 -8.41
C LYS A 565 21.55 -24.64 -8.55
N THR A 566 22.47 -23.74 -8.24
CA THR A 566 22.22 -22.28 -8.24
C THR A 566 22.82 -21.55 -9.44
N VAL A 567 23.63 -22.23 -10.24
CA VAL A 567 24.25 -21.67 -11.45
C VAL A 567 23.28 -21.80 -12.62
N LYS A 568 23.20 -20.78 -13.48
CA LYS A 568 22.33 -20.83 -14.67
C LYS A 568 22.77 -21.91 -15.65
N SER A 569 21.80 -22.61 -16.24
CA SER A 569 22.05 -23.78 -17.08
C SER A 569 22.49 -23.45 -18.51
N ASN A 570 23.26 -24.31 -19.18
CA ASN A 570 23.87 -25.53 -18.63
C ASN A 570 25.04 -25.17 -17.72
N ALA A 571 25.04 -25.69 -16.48
CA ALA A 571 26.06 -25.40 -15.49
C ALA A 571 27.10 -26.52 -15.38
N ILE A 572 28.37 -26.13 -15.35
CA ILE A 572 29.50 -26.99 -14.95
C ILE A 572 30.28 -26.29 -13.86
N VAL A 573 30.53 -27.00 -12.75
CA VAL A 573 31.27 -26.49 -11.60
C VAL A 573 32.47 -27.39 -11.35
N TYR A 574 33.68 -26.82 -11.38
CA TYR A 574 34.89 -27.47 -10.90
C TYR A 574 35.09 -27.11 -9.44
N ALA A 575 35.44 -28.08 -8.61
CA ALA A 575 35.68 -27.85 -7.20
C ALA A 575 36.81 -28.72 -6.65
N LYS A 576 37.48 -28.23 -5.62
CA LYS A 576 38.49 -28.97 -4.87
C LYS A 576 38.55 -28.44 -3.44
N ASN A 577 38.64 -29.33 -2.46
CA ASN A 577 38.64 -28.98 -1.04
C ASN A 577 37.47 -28.05 -0.68
N GLN A 578 36.26 -28.31 -1.17
CA GLN A 578 35.05 -27.51 -0.96
C GLN A 578 35.22 -26.01 -1.28
N MET A 579 35.99 -25.70 -2.31
CA MET A 579 36.10 -24.39 -2.95
C MET A 579 35.88 -24.58 -4.45
N THR A 580 35.17 -23.66 -5.08
CA THR A 580 35.05 -23.62 -6.54
C THR A 580 36.40 -23.29 -7.17
N ILE A 581 36.78 -24.03 -8.20
CA ILE A 581 37.99 -23.79 -9.01
C ILE A 581 37.65 -23.08 -10.32
N GLY A 582 36.45 -23.34 -10.86
CA GLY A 582 35.97 -22.68 -12.07
C GLY A 582 34.49 -22.97 -12.28
N VAL A 583 33.76 -21.98 -12.79
CA VAL A 583 32.31 -22.07 -13.00
C VAL A 583 31.98 -21.69 -14.44
N GLY A 584 31.43 -22.65 -15.19
CA GLY A 584 30.88 -22.44 -16.53
C GLY A 584 29.36 -22.30 -16.46
N ALA A 585 28.88 -21.06 -16.47
CA ALA A 585 27.47 -20.72 -16.31
C ALA A 585 26.79 -20.38 -17.65
N GLY A 586 25.52 -20.77 -17.79
CA GLY A 586 24.59 -20.20 -18.77
C GLY A 586 24.86 -20.56 -20.24
N GLN A 587 25.56 -21.66 -20.53
CA GLN A 587 25.85 -22.01 -21.93
C GLN A 587 24.81 -22.95 -22.53
N MET A 588 24.51 -22.72 -23.81
CA MET A 588 23.67 -23.62 -24.61
C MET A 588 24.30 -25.00 -24.81
N SER A 589 25.64 -25.08 -24.78
CA SER A 589 26.41 -26.32 -24.95
C SER A 589 27.16 -26.69 -23.68
N ARG A 590 26.88 -27.88 -23.13
CA ARG A 590 27.48 -28.38 -21.89
C ARG A 590 28.99 -28.54 -21.96
N VAL A 591 29.54 -28.97 -23.11
CA VAL A 591 31.00 -29.05 -23.31
C VAL A 591 31.65 -27.66 -23.28
N TYR A 592 30.94 -26.61 -23.70
CA TYR A 592 31.45 -25.23 -23.56
C TYR A 592 31.41 -24.75 -22.12
N SER A 593 30.38 -25.09 -21.33
CA SER A 593 30.42 -24.83 -19.88
C SER A 593 31.65 -25.48 -19.23
N ALA A 594 31.96 -26.73 -19.58
CA ALA A 594 33.16 -27.41 -19.06
C ALA A 594 34.46 -26.69 -19.48
N LYS A 595 34.58 -26.32 -20.77
CA LYS A 595 35.74 -25.57 -21.26
C LYS A 595 35.90 -24.22 -20.56
N ILE A 596 34.81 -23.47 -20.39
CA ILE A 596 34.83 -22.15 -19.74
C ILE A 596 35.27 -22.28 -18.27
N ALA A 597 34.78 -23.28 -17.53
CA ALA A 597 35.23 -23.53 -16.17
C ALA A 597 36.76 -23.71 -16.10
N GLY A 598 37.34 -24.48 -17.03
CA GLY A 598 38.79 -24.66 -17.14
C GLY A 598 39.54 -23.40 -17.55
N ILE A 599 39.01 -22.61 -18.49
CA ILE A 599 39.61 -21.33 -18.92
C ILE A 599 39.68 -20.35 -17.75
N LYS A 600 38.57 -20.18 -17.02
CA LYS A 600 38.51 -19.28 -15.85
C LYS A 600 39.49 -19.68 -14.75
N ALA A 601 39.58 -20.98 -14.47
CA ALA A 601 40.56 -21.48 -13.51
C ALA A 601 42.00 -21.15 -13.93
N ALA A 602 42.32 -21.30 -15.23
CA ALA A 602 43.64 -21.00 -15.76
C ALA A 602 43.96 -19.49 -15.72
N ASP A 603 42.99 -18.64 -16.07
CA ASP A 603 43.15 -17.17 -16.04
C ASP A 603 43.51 -16.68 -14.63
N GLU A 604 42.98 -17.34 -13.60
CA GLU A 604 43.23 -17.02 -12.18
C GLU A 604 44.35 -17.87 -11.56
N ASN A 605 45.12 -18.59 -12.38
CA ASN A 605 46.26 -19.44 -11.98
C ASN A 605 45.90 -20.54 -10.96
N LEU A 606 44.67 -21.03 -11.00
CA LEU A 606 44.20 -22.13 -10.15
C LEU A 606 44.51 -23.50 -10.80
N VAL A 607 44.90 -24.45 -9.96
CA VAL A 607 45.25 -25.81 -10.39
C VAL A 607 43.99 -26.68 -10.45
N VAL A 608 43.55 -27.03 -11.67
CA VAL A 608 42.41 -27.93 -11.89
C VAL A 608 42.75 -29.40 -11.62
N GLU A 609 44.02 -29.80 -11.75
CA GLU A 609 44.43 -31.19 -11.55
C GLU A 609 43.99 -31.75 -10.18
N ASN A 610 43.41 -32.95 -10.21
CA ASN A 610 42.82 -33.64 -9.05
C ASN A 610 41.58 -32.97 -8.46
N SER A 611 40.92 -32.08 -9.21
CA SER A 611 39.61 -31.52 -8.85
C SER A 611 38.47 -32.45 -9.25
N VAL A 612 37.27 -32.14 -8.78
CA VAL A 612 36.02 -32.80 -9.19
C VAL A 612 35.18 -31.87 -10.06
N MET A 613 34.20 -32.44 -10.76
CA MET A 613 33.25 -31.70 -11.61
C MET A 613 31.81 -32.08 -11.30
N ALA A 614 30.93 -31.09 -11.14
CA ALA A 614 29.48 -31.27 -11.14
C ALA A 614 28.84 -30.76 -12.43
N SER A 615 27.78 -31.44 -12.87
CA SER A 615 26.97 -31.07 -14.03
C SER A 615 25.49 -31.09 -13.66
N ASP A 616 24.81 -29.94 -13.77
CA ASP A 616 23.39 -29.78 -13.36
C ASP A 616 22.41 -30.74 -14.06
N ALA A 617 22.77 -31.21 -15.25
CA ALA A 617 22.06 -32.22 -16.01
C ALA A 617 23.05 -33.24 -16.62
N PHE A 618 22.52 -34.29 -17.26
CA PHE A 618 23.33 -35.36 -17.82
C PHE A 618 24.25 -34.89 -18.97
N PHE A 619 25.36 -35.60 -19.19
CA PHE A 619 26.19 -35.41 -20.38
C PHE A 619 25.56 -36.11 -21.60
N PRO A 620 25.27 -35.37 -22.69
CA PRO A 620 24.67 -35.97 -23.88
C PRO A 620 25.67 -36.80 -24.70
N PHE A 621 26.97 -36.49 -24.61
CA PHE A 621 28.05 -37.11 -25.37
C PHE A 621 29.32 -37.23 -24.53
N ARG A 622 30.26 -38.09 -24.95
CA ARG A 622 31.56 -38.27 -24.28
C ARG A 622 32.48 -37.05 -24.27
N ASP A 623 32.23 -36.08 -25.15
CA ASP A 623 33.08 -34.90 -25.34
C ASP A 623 33.25 -34.05 -24.07
N GLY A 624 32.21 -33.97 -23.23
CA GLY A 624 32.28 -33.34 -21.91
C GLY A 624 33.23 -34.06 -20.96
N ILE A 625 33.28 -35.39 -21.03
CA ILE A 625 34.19 -36.22 -20.22
C ILE A 625 35.62 -36.11 -20.74
N ASP A 626 35.82 -36.16 -22.06
CA ASP A 626 37.14 -35.96 -22.67
C ASP A 626 37.69 -34.55 -22.37
N ALA A 627 36.83 -33.53 -22.30
CA ALA A 627 37.22 -32.18 -21.87
C ALA A 627 37.60 -32.13 -20.39
N ALA A 628 36.83 -32.79 -19.51
CA ALA A 628 37.14 -32.89 -18.09
C ALA A 628 38.47 -33.62 -17.83
N ALA A 629 38.72 -34.71 -18.56
CA ALA A 629 39.98 -35.45 -18.49
C ALA A 629 41.18 -34.59 -18.87
N LYS A 630 41.09 -33.82 -19.96
CA LYS A 630 42.13 -32.87 -20.39
C LYS A 630 42.41 -31.78 -19.36
N ALA A 631 41.40 -31.37 -18.60
CA ALA A 631 41.54 -30.40 -17.52
C ALA A 631 42.12 -31.01 -16.23
N GLY A 632 42.20 -32.35 -16.12
CA GLY A 632 42.73 -33.04 -14.95
C GLY A 632 41.70 -33.36 -13.87
N ILE A 633 40.40 -33.38 -14.22
CA ILE A 633 39.32 -33.81 -13.31
C ILE A 633 39.45 -35.29 -12.98
N LYS A 634 39.20 -35.67 -11.73
CA LYS A 634 39.31 -37.05 -11.23
C LYS A 634 38.00 -37.67 -10.76
N ALA A 635 36.97 -36.86 -10.51
CA ALA A 635 35.64 -37.37 -10.20
C ALA A 635 34.53 -36.47 -10.78
N ILE A 636 33.41 -37.07 -11.16
CA ILE A 636 32.26 -36.39 -11.79
C ILE A 636 30.95 -36.78 -11.10
N ILE A 637 30.09 -35.80 -10.82
CA ILE A 637 28.72 -35.99 -10.36
C ILE A 637 27.75 -35.42 -11.39
N GLN A 638 26.76 -36.23 -11.78
CA GLN A 638 25.71 -35.85 -12.72
C GLN A 638 24.42 -36.64 -12.43
N PRO A 639 23.26 -36.29 -13.01
CA PRO A 639 22.03 -37.05 -12.81
C PRO A 639 22.04 -38.46 -13.41
N GLY A 640 22.63 -38.62 -14.61
CA GLY A 640 22.36 -39.77 -15.47
C GLY A 640 21.01 -39.67 -16.21
N GLY A 641 20.63 -40.75 -16.89
CA GLY A 641 19.39 -40.85 -17.66
C GLY A 641 19.53 -40.46 -19.14
N SER A 642 20.74 -40.47 -19.70
CA SER A 642 20.96 -40.31 -21.15
C SER A 642 20.82 -41.66 -21.86
N MET A 643 20.32 -41.65 -23.10
CA MET A 643 20.42 -42.83 -23.98
C MET A 643 21.88 -43.25 -24.23
N ARG A 644 22.83 -42.36 -23.97
CA ARG A 644 24.28 -42.55 -24.18
C ARG A 644 25.06 -42.64 -22.86
N ASP A 645 24.41 -42.92 -21.73
CA ASP A 645 25.13 -43.04 -20.45
C ASP A 645 26.27 -44.07 -20.52
N ASN A 646 26.09 -45.20 -21.21
CA ASN A 646 27.15 -46.19 -21.39
C ASN A 646 28.39 -45.62 -22.13
N GLU A 647 28.20 -44.73 -23.10
CA GLU A 647 29.30 -44.07 -23.83
C GLU A 647 30.08 -43.14 -22.90
N VAL A 648 29.35 -42.38 -22.07
CA VAL A 648 29.89 -41.42 -21.09
C VAL A 648 30.61 -42.14 -19.94
N ILE A 649 30.04 -43.23 -19.43
CA ILE A 649 30.66 -44.08 -18.39
C ILE A 649 31.94 -44.74 -18.94
N SER A 650 31.89 -45.27 -20.17
CA SER A 650 33.06 -45.87 -20.82
C SER A 650 34.20 -44.85 -20.96
N ALA A 651 33.89 -43.62 -21.38
CA ALA A 651 34.88 -42.54 -21.44
C ALA A 651 35.45 -42.18 -20.06
N ALA A 652 34.64 -42.19 -19.00
CA ALA A 652 35.13 -41.96 -17.64
C ALA A 652 36.11 -43.07 -17.20
N ASN A 653 35.77 -44.33 -17.48
CA ASN A 653 36.63 -45.48 -17.22
C ASN A 653 37.95 -45.40 -18.01
N GLU A 654 37.90 -45.06 -19.30
CA GLU A 654 39.08 -44.88 -20.17
C GLU A 654 40.07 -43.84 -19.60
N HIS A 655 39.55 -42.75 -19.02
CA HIS A 655 40.36 -41.67 -18.45
C HIS A 655 40.68 -41.84 -16.95
N GLY A 656 40.23 -42.93 -16.33
CA GLY A 656 40.41 -43.16 -14.90
C GLY A 656 39.71 -42.11 -14.01
N ILE A 657 38.50 -41.71 -14.41
CA ILE A 657 37.67 -40.74 -13.72
C ILE A 657 36.54 -41.47 -12.98
N ALA A 658 36.41 -41.23 -11.67
CA ALA A 658 35.26 -41.72 -10.92
C ALA A 658 33.98 -40.97 -11.34
N MET A 659 32.86 -41.66 -11.49
CA MET A 659 31.59 -41.06 -11.89
C MET A 659 30.45 -41.57 -11.01
N VAL A 660 29.65 -40.62 -10.50
CA VAL A 660 28.47 -40.92 -9.69
C VAL A 660 27.20 -40.30 -10.29
N PHE A 661 26.10 -41.04 -10.20
CA PHE A 661 24.77 -40.62 -10.62
C PHE A 661 23.89 -40.23 -9.43
N THR A 662 23.03 -39.22 -9.61
CA THR A 662 22.13 -38.69 -8.56
C THR A 662 20.65 -38.95 -8.83
N ASP A 663 20.29 -39.32 -10.07
CA ASP A 663 18.90 -39.39 -10.57
C ASP A 663 18.09 -38.07 -10.40
N MET A 664 18.76 -36.95 -10.14
CA MET A 664 18.16 -35.63 -9.88
C MET A 664 18.79 -34.56 -10.77
N ARG A 665 17.98 -33.72 -11.43
CA ARG A 665 18.45 -32.59 -12.25
C ARG A 665 18.15 -31.27 -11.56
N HIS A 666 19.01 -30.28 -11.76
CA HIS A 666 18.81 -28.91 -11.24
C HIS A 666 18.94 -27.86 -12.35
N PHE A 667 18.06 -27.92 -13.36
CA PHE A 667 18.03 -26.86 -14.37
C PHE A 667 17.59 -25.52 -13.76
N LYS A 668 18.32 -24.43 -14.06
CA LYS A 668 17.96 -23.07 -13.64
C LYS A 668 18.13 -22.10 -14.80
N HIS A 669 17.05 -21.41 -15.18
CA HIS A 669 17.02 -20.47 -16.30
C HIS A 669 16.76 -19.05 -15.84
#